data_AF-A0A2D4PUQ7-F1
#
_entry.id   AF-A0A2D4PUQ7-F1
#
_cell.length_a   1.000
_cell.length_b   1.000
_cell.length_c   1.000
_cell.angle_alpha   90.00
_cell.angle_beta   90.00
_cell.angle_gamma   90.00
#
_symmetry.space_group_name_H-M   'P 1'
#
loop_
_entity.id
_entity.type
_entity.pdbx_description
1 polymer ?
#
loop_
_entity_poly.entity_id
_entity_poly.type
_entity_poly.pdbx_seq_one_letter_code
_entity_poly.pdbx_strand_id
1 'polypeptide(L)'
;MVLPFEPIPIIEIPVYGHLSAPLVCDELKIQSQNDREKLAEAKERIYLKGFYDGVMLVDGFKGQRVQDVKKLIQKKMVDNGEALIYMEPEKQVISRSADECVVALCDQWYLDYGEKTWKQQAHECLKSLETFGDETRKNFEATLNWLQEHACSRTYGLGTRMPWDEQWLIESLSDSTIYMAYYTVAHFLQPDNLNGQGESPLGIRASQMTEEVWDYIFFKMAPFPTTKIPKAILDKLKQEFEYWYPVDIRASGKDLVPNHLSYYLYNHVAMWPDQREKWPVSVRANGHLLLNSEKMSKSTGNFLTLSQAIDKFSADGMRLALADAGDTVEDANFVESMADAGILRLYTWVEWVKEMLANWDSLRSGPARTFNDRVFASEMNAGIIKTEQNYEKMMFKEALKTGFFEFQAAKDKYRELAVEGMHRELVFQFIESQTLLLVPICPHVCEYIWSLLGKVESIMKASWPVPGVVDEVLVQSSQYLTEVAHDLRLRLKNYMAPGKGKKGNKEVPQKPSHCTIYVAKNYPLWQHTTLSILRKHYQTNGGQLPDNKIIANELSSLPELKKYMKRVMPFVAMIKENLEKKGSHVLDLELEFDEQAVLRENIVYLTNSLELEHIELKFASEGDEKIKEDCCPGKPFCIFRIEPGVSICLINPQPANGHFSTKIEVRQGDGRDTIIRRLMKMNRGIKDLSKVKLMRFEDPLRGPRRVPVLGKEDAEKSPILDQAVFHIDLAQKRVQLTENGQTTDIGDTLVYLVN
;
A
#
# COMPACT_ATOMS: atom_id res chain seq x y z
N MET A 1 61.46 10.95 -37.22
CA MET A 1 60.80 10.49 -35.98
C MET A 1 59.33 10.09 -36.16
N VAL A 2 58.73 10.24 -37.35
CA VAL A 2 57.31 9.86 -37.58
C VAL A 2 57.16 8.89 -38.77
N LEU A 3 57.51 9.32 -39.99
CA LEU A 3 57.30 8.53 -41.23
C LEU A 3 57.86 7.08 -41.23
N PRO A 4 58.98 6.75 -40.57
CA PRO A 4 59.48 5.36 -40.58
C PRO A 4 58.74 4.38 -39.64
N PHE A 5 57.80 4.85 -38.82
CA PHE A 5 57.14 4.04 -37.79
C PHE A 5 55.72 3.66 -38.22
N GLU A 6 55.60 2.46 -38.77
CA GLU A 6 54.31 1.85 -39.12
C GLU A 6 53.75 1.01 -37.95
N PRO A 7 52.42 0.81 -37.85
CA PRO A 7 51.82 -0.06 -36.85
C PRO A 7 52.36 -1.49 -36.90
N ILE A 8 52.74 -2.03 -35.73
CA ILE A 8 53.29 -3.39 -35.60
C ILE A 8 52.18 -4.37 -35.20
N PRO A 9 51.96 -5.47 -35.94
CA PRO A 9 50.97 -6.49 -35.58
C PRO A 9 51.44 -7.33 -34.39
N ILE A 10 50.80 -7.15 -33.23
CA ILE A 10 51.12 -7.89 -31.98
C ILE A 10 49.99 -8.83 -31.58
N ILE A 11 48.74 -8.40 -31.76
CA ILE A 11 47.52 -9.11 -31.36
C ILE A 11 46.63 -9.22 -32.59
N GLU A 12 46.15 -10.44 -32.85
CA GLU A 12 45.08 -10.67 -33.82
C GLU A 12 43.75 -10.83 -33.08
N ILE A 13 42.77 -10.00 -33.42
CA ILE A 13 41.40 -10.17 -32.97
C ILE A 13 40.63 -10.79 -34.15
N PRO A 14 40.00 -11.97 -34.01
CA PRO A 14 39.44 -12.72 -35.15
C PRO A 14 38.51 -11.93 -36.07
N VAL A 15 37.77 -10.95 -35.53
CA VAL A 15 36.81 -10.12 -36.30
C VAL A 15 37.50 -8.93 -37.00
N TYR A 16 38.65 -8.47 -36.51
CA TYR A 16 39.29 -7.22 -36.93
C TYR A 16 40.71 -7.42 -37.52
N GLY A 17 41.23 -8.65 -37.54
CA GLY A 17 42.55 -9.00 -38.05
C GLY A 17 43.70 -8.50 -37.17
N HIS A 18 44.92 -8.51 -37.73
CA HIS A 18 46.18 -8.23 -37.01
C HIS A 18 46.43 -6.75 -36.69
N LEU A 19 45.70 -5.83 -37.34
CA LEU A 19 45.79 -4.37 -37.16
C LEU A 19 44.41 -3.82 -36.78
N SER A 20 43.87 -4.30 -35.66
CA SER A 20 42.49 -4.03 -35.27
C SER A 20 42.20 -2.55 -35.01
N ALA A 21 43.14 -1.80 -34.42
CA ALA A 21 42.96 -0.37 -34.16
C ALA A 21 42.94 0.49 -35.44
N PRO A 22 43.91 0.37 -36.38
CA PRO A 22 43.83 1.04 -37.67
C PRO A 22 42.53 0.76 -38.43
N LEU A 23 42.11 -0.51 -38.52
CA LEU A 23 40.89 -0.89 -39.21
C LEU A 23 39.65 -0.16 -38.66
N VAL A 24 39.45 -0.19 -37.34
CA VAL A 24 38.29 0.45 -36.71
C VAL A 24 38.35 1.97 -36.80
N CYS A 25 39.53 2.57 -36.70
CA CYS A 25 39.70 4.01 -36.91
C CYS A 25 39.33 4.44 -38.34
N ASP A 26 39.71 3.66 -39.35
CA ASP A 26 39.37 3.91 -40.75
C ASP A 26 37.86 3.73 -41.01
N GLU A 27 37.25 2.68 -40.44
CA GLU A 27 35.80 2.44 -40.51
C GLU A 27 34.99 3.60 -39.90
N LEU A 28 35.44 4.13 -38.75
CA LEU A 28 34.81 5.26 -38.07
C LEU A 28 35.22 6.63 -38.66
N LYS A 29 36.08 6.62 -39.69
CA LYS A 29 36.60 7.82 -40.38
C LYS A 29 37.15 8.83 -39.38
N ILE A 30 38.01 8.37 -38.48
CA ILE A 30 38.68 9.20 -37.48
C ILE A 30 39.81 9.95 -38.18
N GLN A 31 39.85 11.28 -38.03
CA GLN A 31 40.85 12.12 -38.70
C GLN A 31 41.70 12.91 -37.69
N SER A 32 41.26 12.98 -36.43
CA SER A 32 41.94 13.70 -35.37
C SER A 32 41.95 12.92 -34.07
N GLN A 33 43.03 13.05 -33.31
CA GLN A 33 43.11 12.58 -31.92
C GLN A 33 42.09 13.28 -30.99
N ASN A 34 41.44 14.35 -31.45
CA ASN A 34 40.41 15.08 -30.70
C ASN A 34 38.99 14.55 -30.93
N ASP A 35 38.79 13.55 -31.80
CA ASP A 35 37.49 12.93 -32.08
C ASP A 35 37.08 11.99 -30.92
N ARG A 36 36.94 12.54 -29.70
CA ARG A 36 36.84 11.80 -28.43
C ARG A 36 35.74 10.75 -28.41
N GLU A 37 34.55 11.09 -28.92
CA GLU A 37 33.41 10.17 -28.94
C GLU A 37 33.68 8.96 -29.84
N LYS A 38 34.19 9.20 -31.06
CA LYS A 38 34.55 8.13 -32.00
C LYS A 38 35.72 7.29 -31.50
N LEU A 39 36.71 7.91 -30.85
CA LEU A 39 37.85 7.20 -30.25
C LEU A 39 37.42 6.35 -29.05
N ALA A 40 36.48 6.84 -28.23
CA ALA A 40 35.91 6.07 -27.13
C ALA A 40 35.13 4.86 -27.66
N GLU A 41 34.30 5.05 -28.68
CA GLU A 41 33.59 3.96 -29.37
C GLU A 41 34.57 2.95 -29.99
N ALA A 42 35.61 3.43 -30.68
CA ALA A 42 36.66 2.59 -31.26
C ALA A 42 37.34 1.72 -30.19
N LYS A 43 37.70 2.34 -29.06
CA LYS A 43 38.31 1.65 -27.91
C LYS A 43 37.36 0.58 -27.35
N GLU A 44 36.10 0.91 -27.11
CA GLU A 44 35.11 -0.03 -26.56
C GLU A 44 34.94 -1.26 -27.46
N ARG A 45 34.84 -1.07 -28.79
CA ARG A 45 34.68 -2.15 -29.77
C ARG A 45 35.81 -3.18 -29.73
N ILE A 46 37.06 -2.73 -29.52
CA ILE A 46 38.24 -3.60 -29.64
C ILE A 46 38.83 -4.03 -28.29
N TYR A 47 38.64 -3.27 -27.21
CA TYR A 47 39.39 -3.50 -25.96
C TYR A 47 38.97 -4.79 -25.24
N LEU A 48 37.66 -5.00 -25.02
CA LEU A 48 37.16 -6.21 -24.37
C LEU A 48 37.35 -7.45 -25.26
N LYS A 49 37.09 -7.33 -26.56
CA LYS A 49 37.33 -8.41 -27.52
C LYS A 49 38.82 -8.77 -27.62
N GLY A 50 39.70 -7.78 -27.58
CA GLY A 50 41.15 -8.01 -27.54
C GLY A 50 41.61 -8.74 -26.27
N PHE A 51 40.92 -8.55 -25.15
CA PHE A 51 41.23 -9.26 -23.91
C PHE A 51 40.82 -10.74 -23.96
N TYR A 52 39.59 -11.05 -24.39
CA TYR A 52 39.05 -12.42 -24.38
C TYR A 52 39.36 -13.24 -25.64
N ASP A 53 39.26 -12.62 -26.82
CA ASP A 53 39.37 -13.30 -28.11
C ASP A 53 40.73 -13.05 -28.80
N GLY A 54 41.51 -12.09 -28.30
CA GLY A 54 42.80 -11.72 -28.87
C GLY A 54 43.83 -12.84 -28.77
N VAL A 55 44.53 -13.10 -29.87
CA VAL A 55 45.61 -14.09 -29.98
C VAL A 55 46.94 -13.39 -30.23
N MET A 56 47.96 -13.77 -29.47
CA MET A 56 49.30 -13.19 -29.60
C MET A 56 50.01 -13.68 -30.87
N LEU A 57 50.71 -12.78 -31.55
CA LEU A 57 51.48 -13.09 -32.78
C LEU A 57 52.99 -13.16 -32.56
N VAL A 58 53.48 -12.55 -31.47
CA VAL A 58 54.91 -12.41 -31.18
C VAL A 58 55.55 -13.71 -30.68
N ASP A 59 56.82 -13.92 -31.04
CA ASP A 59 57.58 -15.10 -30.65
C ASP A 59 57.68 -15.24 -29.13
N GLY A 60 57.55 -16.47 -28.64
CA GLY A 60 57.46 -16.80 -27.21
C GLY A 60 56.03 -16.89 -26.66
N PHE A 61 55.06 -16.21 -27.27
CA PHE A 61 53.65 -16.27 -26.88
C PHE A 61 52.69 -16.56 -28.05
N LYS A 62 53.23 -16.79 -29.25
CA LYS A 62 52.47 -17.02 -30.48
C LYS A 62 51.37 -18.08 -30.33
N GLY A 63 50.16 -17.72 -30.73
CA GLY A 63 48.99 -18.61 -30.70
C GLY A 63 48.28 -18.71 -29.34
N GLN A 64 48.76 -18.05 -28.29
CA GLN A 64 48.12 -18.04 -26.97
C GLN A 64 47.15 -16.86 -26.83
N ARG A 65 46.12 -17.03 -25.99
CA ARG A 65 45.14 -15.96 -25.72
C ARG A 65 45.75 -14.88 -24.83
N VAL A 66 45.40 -13.62 -25.11
CA VAL A 66 45.88 -12.46 -24.36
C VAL A 66 45.55 -12.57 -22.86
N GLN A 67 44.34 -13.01 -22.50
CA GLN A 67 43.92 -13.19 -21.11
C GLN A 67 44.88 -14.07 -20.29
N ASP A 68 45.40 -15.14 -20.90
CA ASP A 68 46.23 -16.14 -20.22
C ASP A 68 47.67 -15.64 -20.04
N VAL A 69 48.20 -14.92 -21.03
CA VAL A 69 49.61 -14.51 -21.05
C VAL A 69 49.86 -13.11 -20.51
N LYS A 70 48.85 -12.24 -20.39
CA LYS A 70 49.01 -10.84 -19.94
C LYS A 70 49.80 -10.74 -18.62
N LYS A 71 49.44 -11.57 -17.63
CA LYS A 71 50.14 -11.60 -16.33
C LYS A 71 51.56 -12.17 -16.42
N LEU A 72 51.79 -13.15 -17.30
CA LEU A 72 53.11 -13.72 -17.52
C LEU A 72 54.06 -12.71 -18.19
N ILE A 73 53.57 -11.95 -19.17
CA ILE A 73 54.32 -10.89 -19.83
C ILE A 73 54.65 -9.77 -18.82
N GLN A 74 53.66 -9.30 -18.05
CA GLN A 74 53.89 -8.32 -16.99
C GLN A 74 54.97 -8.80 -16.01
N LYS A 75 54.84 -10.04 -15.50
CA LYS A 75 55.82 -10.63 -14.59
C LYS A 75 57.21 -10.68 -15.22
N LYS A 76 57.34 -11.14 -16.47
CA LYS A 76 58.62 -11.19 -17.19
C LYS A 76 59.28 -9.81 -17.31
N MET A 77 58.51 -8.78 -17.66
CA MET A 77 59.04 -7.41 -17.76
C MET A 77 59.48 -6.87 -16.40
N VAL A 78 58.74 -7.17 -15.32
CA VAL A 78 59.11 -6.78 -13.95
C VAL A 78 60.36 -7.53 -13.50
N ASP A 79 60.43 -8.84 -13.70
CA ASP A 79 61.57 -9.68 -13.33
C ASP A 79 62.85 -9.27 -14.09
N ASN A 80 62.71 -8.78 -15.34
CA ASN A 80 63.79 -8.24 -16.15
C ASN A 80 64.18 -6.78 -15.81
N GLY A 81 63.44 -6.09 -14.93
CA GLY A 81 63.67 -4.68 -14.62
C GLY A 81 63.25 -3.70 -15.73
N GLU A 82 62.45 -4.14 -16.70
CA GLU A 82 61.92 -3.33 -17.81
C GLU A 82 60.59 -2.64 -17.46
N ALA A 83 59.92 -3.08 -16.40
CA ALA A 83 58.67 -2.51 -15.90
C ALA A 83 58.61 -2.50 -14.37
N LEU A 84 57.75 -1.65 -13.83
CA LEU A 84 57.42 -1.58 -12.40
C LEU A 84 55.90 -1.62 -12.23
N ILE A 85 55.45 -2.09 -11.07
CA ILE A 85 54.04 -2.04 -10.70
C ILE A 85 53.74 -0.65 -10.13
N TYR A 86 52.79 0.03 -10.77
CA TYR A 86 52.26 1.30 -10.31
C TYR A 86 50.79 1.12 -9.93
N MET A 87 50.44 1.57 -8.73
CA MET A 87 49.10 1.48 -8.19
C MET A 87 48.51 2.89 -8.10
N GLU A 88 47.31 3.06 -8.59
CA GLU A 88 46.58 4.32 -8.59
C GLU A 88 45.12 4.05 -8.19
N PRO A 89 44.46 4.97 -7.45
CA PRO A 89 43.03 4.85 -7.21
C PRO A 89 42.26 4.81 -8.54
N GLU A 90 41.31 3.89 -8.69
CA GLU A 90 40.52 3.75 -9.94
C GLU A 90 39.74 5.03 -10.29
N LYS A 91 39.34 5.78 -9.25
CA LYS A 91 38.70 7.10 -9.33
C LYS A 91 39.33 8.00 -8.29
N GLN A 92 39.19 9.30 -8.47
CA GLN A 92 39.57 10.27 -7.44
C GLN A 92 38.87 9.94 -6.11
N VAL A 93 39.65 9.75 -5.05
CA VAL A 93 39.15 9.50 -3.70
C VAL A 93 39.56 10.69 -2.83
N ILE A 94 38.59 11.32 -2.19
CA ILE A 94 38.83 12.44 -1.27
C ILE A 94 38.60 11.97 0.16
N SER A 95 39.55 12.24 1.05
CA SER A 95 39.48 11.91 2.46
C SER A 95 38.52 12.85 3.22
N ARG A 96 38.23 12.53 4.49
CA ARG A 96 37.48 13.45 5.37
C ARG A 96 38.25 14.74 5.69
N SER A 97 39.58 14.76 5.58
CA SER A 97 40.40 15.97 5.71
C SER A 97 40.43 16.82 4.44
N ALA A 98 39.68 16.41 3.39
CA ALA A 98 39.68 16.98 2.05
C ALA A 98 41.01 16.79 1.27
N ASP A 99 41.84 15.84 1.70
CA ASP A 99 43.04 15.45 0.96
C ASP A 99 42.70 14.46 -0.15
N GLU A 100 43.40 14.57 -1.28
CA GLU A 100 43.33 13.56 -2.35
C GLU A 100 44.14 12.32 -1.94
N CYS A 101 43.45 11.19 -1.87
CA CYS A 101 44.06 9.93 -1.47
C CYS A 101 44.93 9.35 -2.58
N VAL A 102 46.00 8.66 -2.18
CA VAL A 102 46.90 7.89 -3.06
C VAL A 102 46.97 6.44 -2.60
N VAL A 103 47.45 5.54 -3.46
CA VAL A 103 47.76 4.16 -3.04
C VAL A 103 49.16 4.13 -2.45
N ALA A 104 49.27 3.70 -1.20
CA ALA A 104 50.54 3.54 -0.50
C ALA A 104 50.79 2.07 -0.16
N LEU A 105 51.99 1.59 -0.46
CA LEU A 105 52.50 0.33 0.08
C LEU A 105 53.13 0.61 1.44
N CYS A 106 52.47 0.21 2.52
CA CYS A 106 52.87 0.50 3.89
C CYS A 106 52.65 -0.70 4.81
N ASP A 107 53.38 -0.74 5.93
CA ASP A 107 53.19 -1.73 6.97
C ASP A 107 51.87 -1.46 7.71
N GLN A 108 51.03 -2.49 7.82
CA GLN A 108 49.64 -2.33 8.21
C GLN A 108 49.09 -3.68 8.70
N TRP A 109 48.39 -3.68 9.84
CA TRP A 109 47.60 -4.84 10.25
C TRP A 109 46.31 -4.90 9.42
N TYR A 110 45.93 -6.11 9.00
CA TYR A 110 44.77 -6.34 8.15
C TYR A 110 44.00 -7.60 8.56
N LEU A 111 42.72 -7.64 8.20
CA LEU A 111 41.86 -8.82 8.28
C LEU A 111 41.88 -9.55 6.94
N ASP A 112 42.20 -10.84 6.94
CA ASP A 112 42.36 -11.64 5.72
C ASP A 112 41.02 -12.23 5.23
N TYR A 113 40.11 -11.39 4.75
CA TYR A 113 38.85 -11.87 4.15
C TYR A 113 39.05 -12.56 2.79
N GLY A 114 40.26 -12.49 2.23
CA GLY A 114 40.67 -13.20 1.01
C GLY A 114 40.90 -14.70 1.23
N GLU A 115 41.06 -15.14 2.48
CA GLU A 115 41.27 -16.54 2.82
C GLU A 115 40.14 -17.42 2.30
N LYS A 116 40.51 -18.46 1.52
CA LYS A 116 39.53 -19.32 0.83
C LYS A 116 38.57 -20.03 1.79
N THR A 117 39.07 -20.52 2.92
CA THR A 117 38.26 -21.26 3.91
C THR A 117 37.25 -20.32 4.55
N TRP A 118 37.71 -19.17 5.04
CA TRP A 118 36.86 -18.20 5.71
C TRP A 118 35.80 -17.60 4.77
N LYS A 119 36.19 -17.25 3.55
CA LYS A 119 35.27 -16.80 2.49
C LYS A 119 34.20 -17.85 2.18
N GLN A 120 34.58 -19.12 2.09
CA GLN A 120 33.64 -20.21 1.85
C GLN A 120 32.62 -20.33 2.99
N GLN A 121 33.06 -20.24 4.24
CA GLN A 121 32.13 -20.28 5.38
C GLN A 121 31.22 -19.03 5.43
N ALA A 122 31.71 -17.84 5.07
CA ALA A 122 30.89 -16.65 4.92
C ALA A 122 29.80 -16.81 3.84
N HIS A 123 30.14 -17.44 2.70
CA HIS A 123 29.14 -17.81 1.68
C HIS A 123 28.13 -18.84 2.19
N GLU A 124 28.54 -19.78 3.05
CA GLU A 124 27.60 -20.72 3.69
C GLU A 124 26.65 -20.02 4.64
N CYS A 125 27.14 -19.07 5.44
CA CYS A 125 26.29 -18.22 6.27
C CYS A 125 25.29 -17.41 5.44
N LEU A 126 25.75 -16.83 4.31
CA LEU A 126 24.87 -16.08 3.41
C LEU A 126 23.74 -16.94 2.83
N LYS A 127 23.97 -18.23 2.57
CA LYS A 127 22.93 -19.13 2.03
C LYS A 127 21.74 -19.31 2.98
N SER A 128 21.97 -19.35 4.29
CA SER A 128 20.91 -19.46 5.30
C SER A 128 20.32 -18.12 5.73
N LEU A 129 21.02 -17.01 5.46
CA LEU A 129 20.60 -15.66 5.83
C LEU A 129 19.37 -15.22 5.02
N GLU A 130 18.31 -14.73 5.66
CA GLU A 130 17.20 -14.05 4.99
C GLU A 130 17.60 -12.60 4.65
N THR A 131 17.41 -12.19 3.40
CA THR A 131 17.88 -10.91 2.85
C THR A 131 16.75 -9.96 2.41
N PHE A 132 15.49 -10.40 2.47
CA PHE A 132 14.27 -9.67 2.09
C PHE A 132 14.22 -9.17 0.65
N GLY A 133 15.18 -9.55 -0.20
CA GLY A 133 15.22 -9.25 -1.62
C GLY A 133 16.45 -9.85 -2.33
N ASP A 134 16.27 -10.25 -3.58
CA ASP A 134 17.34 -10.87 -4.40
C ASP A 134 18.48 -9.90 -4.72
N GLU A 135 18.18 -8.60 -4.83
CA GLU A 135 19.19 -7.58 -5.10
C GLU A 135 20.21 -7.47 -3.97
N THR A 136 19.73 -7.45 -2.72
CA THR A 136 20.61 -7.43 -1.53
C THR A 136 21.48 -8.67 -1.46
N ARG A 137 20.92 -9.85 -1.75
CA ARG A 137 21.68 -11.10 -1.82
C ARG A 137 22.79 -11.05 -2.87
N LYS A 138 22.48 -10.57 -4.09
CA LYS A 138 23.47 -10.42 -5.16
C LYS A 138 24.58 -9.42 -4.79
N ASN A 139 24.23 -8.34 -4.09
CA ASN A 139 25.23 -7.40 -3.58
C ASN A 139 26.17 -8.05 -2.57
N PHE A 140 25.65 -8.84 -1.62
CA PHE A 140 26.50 -9.64 -0.74
C PHE A 140 27.40 -10.60 -1.52
N GLU A 141 26.85 -11.38 -2.46
CA GLU A 141 27.64 -12.32 -3.27
C GLU A 141 28.75 -11.62 -4.05
N ALA A 142 28.44 -10.47 -4.68
CA ALA A 142 29.42 -9.67 -5.40
C ALA A 142 30.54 -9.18 -4.47
N THR A 143 30.19 -8.66 -3.29
CA THR A 143 31.15 -8.20 -2.30
C THR A 143 32.00 -9.34 -1.75
N LEU A 144 31.41 -10.47 -1.31
CA LEU A 144 32.16 -11.61 -0.78
C LEU A 144 33.17 -12.17 -1.80
N ASN A 145 32.79 -12.21 -3.08
CA ASN A 145 33.68 -12.63 -4.16
C ASN A 145 34.85 -11.65 -4.35
N TRP A 146 34.57 -10.35 -4.34
CA TRP A 146 35.55 -9.29 -4.55
C TRP A 146 36.50 -9.08 -3.37
N LEU A 147 35.99 -9.20 -2.14
CA LEU A 147 36.68 -8.82 -0.91
C LEU A 147 37.97 -9.65 -0.70
N GLN A 148 39.04 -8.96 -0.28
CA GLN A 148 40.35 -9.54 0.02
C GLN A 148 40.82 -9.04 1.40
N GLU A 149 42.08 -8.64 1.55
CA GLU A 149 42.61 -8.06 2.77
C GLU A 149 41.96 -6.69 3.06
N HIS A 150 41.54 -6.47 4.31
CA HIS A 150 41.02 -5.19 4.78
C HIS A 150 41.94 -4.59 5.86
N ALA A 151 42.50 -3.42 5.57
CA ALA A 151 43.40 -2.71 6.49
C ALA A 151 42.64 -2.17 7.73
N CYS A 152 42.85 -2.81 8.89
CA CYS A 152 42.09 -2.57 10.11
C CYS A 152 42.80 -1.71 11.18
N SER A 153 44.11 -1.46 11.05
CA SER A 153 44.85 -0.54 11.93
C SER A 153 44.90 0.91 11.44
N ARG A 154 44.90 1.87 12.37
CA ARG A 154 45.07 3.32 12.12
C ARG A 154 45.98 3.92 13.18
N THR A 155 46.73 4.96 12.85
CA THR A 155 47.61 5.67 13.82
C THR A 155 46.97 6.93 14.41
N TYR A 156 45.86 7.41 13.83
CA TYR A 156 45.18 8.64 14.22
C TYR A 156 43.66 8.44 14.26
N GLY A 157 43.01 9.01 15.27
CA GLY A 157 41.57 8.93 15.48
C GLY A 157 41.20 8.56 16.92
N LEU A 158 39.93 8.18 17.10
CA LEU A 158 39.41 7.59 18.33
C LEU A 158 39.11 6.12 18.07
N GLY A 159 39.19 5.28 19.11
CA GLY A 159 38.89 3.86 19.02
C GLY A 159 39.61 3.07 20.10
N THR A 160 39.56 1.75 19.96
CA THR A 160 40.28 0.80 20.84
C THR A 160 41.67 0.53 20.28
N ARG A 161 42.69 0.51 21.14
CA ARG A 161 44.06 0.17 20.74
C ARG A 161 44.20 -1.33 20.51
N MET A 162 45.05 -1.74 19.57
CA MET A 162 45.39 -3.15 19.40
C MET A 162 46.14 -3.65 20.64
N PRO A 163 45.70 -4.78 21.25
CA PRO A 163 46.22 -5.19 22.55
C PRO A 163 47.68 -5.71 22.52
N TRP A 164 48.18 -6.11 21.35
CA TRP A 164 49.58 -6.54 21.16
C TRP A 164 50.47 -5.47 20.54
N ASP A 165 49.91 -4.38 20.01
CA ASP A 165 50.66 -3.30 19.36
C ASP A 165 49.94 -1.95 19.52
N GLU A 166 50.09 -1.36 20.71
CA GLU A 166 49.31 -0.19 21.14
C GLU A 166 49.54 1.11 20.34
N GLN A 167 50.52 1.14 19.43
CA GLN A 167 50.69 2.25 18.49
C GLN A 167 49.55 2.34 17.47
N TRP A 168 48.82 1.23 17.28
CA TRP A 168 47.70 1.12 16.35
C TRP A 168 46.37 1.16 17.08
N LEU A 169 45.43 1.91 16.53
CA LEU A 169 44.00 1.88 16.83
C LEU A 169 43.28 0.99 15.83
N ILE A 170 42.25 0.28 16.29
CA ILE A 170 41.33 -0.46 15.43
C ILE A 170 40.37 0.54 14.77
N GLU A 171 40.16 0.40 13.46
CA GLU A 171 39.25 1.27 12.71
C GLU A 171 37.77 0.89 12.87
N SER A 172 36.90 1.86 12.61
CA SER A 172 35.46 1.82 12.91
C SER A 172 34.65 0.68 12.25
N LEU A 173 35.04 0.20 11.07
CA LEU A 173 34.33 -0.91 10.40
C LEU A 173 34.80 -2.28 10.89
N SER A 174 35.90 -2.33 11.65
CA SER A 174 36.49 -3.57 12.17
C SER A 174 36.07 -3.86 13.60
N ASP A 175 35.94 -2.83 14.46
CA ASP A 175 35.46 -2.97 15.84
C ASP A 175 33.92 -3.02 15.97
N SER A 176 33.20 -2.88 14.86
CA SER A 176 31.73 -2.82 14.82
C SER A 176 31.05 -4.08 14.29
N THR A 177 31.73 -5.23 14.32
CA THR A 177 31.28 -6.43 13.60
C THR A 177 30.53 -7.46 14.45
N ILE A 178 30.81 -7.55 15.76
CA ILE A 178 30.19 -8.53 16.68
C ILE A 178 29.67 -7.92 17.99
N TYR A 179 29.58 -6.59 18.06
CA TYR A 179 29.18 -5.88 19.29
C TYR A 179 27.74 -6.20 19.75
N MET A 180 26.92 -6.83 18.90
CA MET A 180 25.58 -7.28 19.26
C MET A 180 25.63 -8.33 20.37
N ALA A 181 26.69 -9.14 20.44
CA ALA A 181 26.93 -10.05 21.57
C ALA A 181 27.11 -9.27 22.88
N TYR A 182 27.79 -8.12 22.81
CA TYR A 182 27.98 -7.25 23.98
C TYR A 182 26.67 -6.60 24.46
N TYR A 183 25.70 -6.34 23.58
CA TYR A 183 24.38 -5.85 24.01
C TYR A 183 23.70 -6.77 25.04
N THR A 184 23.86 -8.08 24.88
CA THR A 184 23.24 -9.07 25.78
C THR A 184 23.72 -8.96 27.22
N VAL A 185 24.93 -8.44 27.44
CA VAL A 185 25.57 -8.37 28.77
C VAL A 185 25.83 -6.93 29.23
N ALA A 186 25.69 -5.93 28.36
CA ALA A 186 25.99 -4.54 28.65
C ALA A 186 25.27 -4.03 29.91
N HIS A 187 23.98 -4.36 30.08
CA HIS A 187 23.16 -3.94 31.22
C HIS A 187 23.56 -4.57 32.57
N PHE A 188 24.42 -5.60 32.57
CA PHE A 188 25.02 -6.15 33.77
C PHE A 188 26.43 -5.60 34.05
N LEU A 189 27.09 -5.11 33.02
CA LEU A 189 28.48 -4.66 33.09
C LEU A 189 28.58 -3.15 33.28
N GLN A 190 27.82 -2.38 32.50
CA GLN A 190 27.84 -0.93 32.51
C GLN A 190 26.86 -0.39 33.56
N PRO A 191 27.23 0.66 34.31
CA PRO A 191 26.28 1.44 35.08
C PRO A 191 25.32 2.22 34.17
N ASP A 192 24.37 2.94 34.75
CA ASP A 192 23.40 3.82 34.05
C ASP A 192 24.04 5.02 33.31
N ASN A 193 25.33 4.97 32.98
CA ASN A 193 26.01 5.96 32.16
C ASN A 193 26.64 5.34 30.90
N LEU A 194 26.63 6.12 29.81
CA LEU A 194 27.04 5.62 28.49
C LEU A 194 28.56 5.42 28.34
N ASN A 195 29.36 6.02 29.22
CA ASN A 195 30.82 5.89 29.15
C ASN A 195 31.36 4.73 30.00
N GLY A 196 30.48 3.95 30.65
CA GLY A 196 30.85 2.81 31.48
C GLY A 196 31.62 3.17 32.76
N GLN A 197 31.62 4.44 33.17
CA GLN A 197 32.34 4.89 34.37
C GLN A 197 31.50 4.70 35.63
N GLY A 198 32.06 4.09 36.66
CA GLY A 198 31.36 3.84 37.92
C GLY A 198 31.29 2.34 38.23
N GLU A 199 30.45 1.98 39.19
CA GLU A 199 30.33 0.59 39.63
C GLU A 199 29.43 -0.21 38.70
N SER A 200 29.92 -1.36 38.23
CA SER A 200 29.13 -2.33 37.48
C SER A 200 27.94 -2.82 38.33
N PRO A 201 26.74 -3.00 37.75
CA PRO A 201 25.59 -3.59 38.44
C PRO A 201 25.87 -4.95 39.10
N LEU A 202 26.77 -5.76 38.51
CA LEU A 202 27.20 -7.04 39.09
C LEU A 202 28.55 -6.97 39.83
N GLY A 203 29.08 -5.76 40.07
CA GLY A 203 30.34 -5.55 40.79
C GLY A 203 31.58 -6.06 40.05
N ILE A 204 31.50 -6.26 38.74
CA ILE A 204 32.63 -6.70 37.91
C ILE A 204 33.45 -5.47 37.48
N ARG A 205 34.74 -5.45 37.78
CA ARG A 205 35.63 -4.39 37.27
C ARG A 205 36.00 -4.66 35.82
N ALA A 206 36.14 -3.62 35.02
CA ALA A 206 36.55 -3.73 33.61
C ALA A 206 37.85 -4.53 33.43
N SER A 207 38.84 -4.34 34.32
CA SER A 207 40.11 -5.07 34.30
C SER A 207 40.00 -6.57 34.64
N GLN A 208 38.84 -7.05 35.11
CA GLN A 208 38.59 -8.46 35.40
C GLN A 208 38.01 -9.23 34.21
N MET A 209 37.62 -8.53 33.13
CA MET A 209 37.10 -9.14 31.91
C MET A 209 38.27 -9.49 30.98
N THR A 210 38.99 -10.55 31.34
CA THR A 210 40.08 -11.10 30.53
C THR A 210 39.53 -11.90 29.34
N GLU A 211 40.41 -12.30 28.42
CA GLU A 211 40.07 -13.17 27.28
C GLU A 211 39.32 -14.43 27.74
N GLU A 212 39.83 -15.13 28.75
CA GLU A 212 39.23 -16.38 29.22
C GLU A 212 37.86 -16.17 29.91
N VAL A 213 37.62 -14.97 30.46
CA VAL A 213 36.30 -14.58 30.99
C VAL A 213 35.32 -14.35 29.86
N TRP A 214 35.74 -13.69 28.79
CA TRP A 214 34.91 -13.52 27.60
C TRP A 214 34.63 -14.84 26.90
N ASP A 215 35.63 -15.70 26.77
CA ASP A 215 35.49 -17.05 26.22
C ASP A 215 34.45 -17.85 26.98
N TYR A 216 34.51 -17.84 28.32
CA TYR A 216 33.51 -18.54 29.14
C TYR A 216 32.09 -18.05 28.91
N ILE A 217 31.90 -16.75 28.66
CA ILE A 217 30.57 -16.17 28.41
C ILE A 217 30.09 -16.57 27.01
N PHE A 218 30.91 -16.34 25.97
CA PHE A 218 30.46 -16.41 24.58
C PHE A 218 30.70 -17.76 23.88
N PHE A 219 31.58 -18.61 24.41
CA PHE A 219 31.81 -19.94 23.88
C PHE A 219 31.22 -20.99 24.82
N LYS A 220 30.21 -21.71 24.32
CA LYS A 220 29.46 -22.72 25.09
C LYS A 220 30.34 -23.77 25.78
N MET A 221 31.42 -24.19 25.11
CA MET A 221 32.34 -25.24 25.57
C MET A 221 33.56 -24.72 26.32
N ALA A 222 33.73 -23.40 26.46
CA ALA A 222 34.88 -22.84 27.16
C ALA A 222 34.87 -23.20 28.66
N PRO A 223 36.03 -23.57 29.24
CA PRO A 223 36.13 -23.91 30.65
C PRO A 223 35.95 -22.67 31.53
N PHE A 224 35.55 -22.88 32.78
CA PHE A 224 35.50 -21.79 33.76
C PHE A 224 36.92 -21.25 34.03
N PRO A 225 37.14 -19.93 33.92
CA PRO A 225 38.47 -19.35 33.98
C PRO A 225 38.95 -19.17 35.42
N THR A 226 40.26 -18.97 35.59
CA THR A 226 40.81 -18.58 36.90
C THR A 226 40.52 -17.10 37.14
N THR A 227 39.43 -16.80 37.87
CA THR A 227 38.99 -15.43 38.13
C THR A 227 38.49 -15.24 39.55
N LYS A 228 38.46 -13.98 40.01
CA LYS A 228 37.83 -13.58 41.28
C LYS A 228 36.32 -13.38 41.16
N ILE A 229 35.78 -13.42 39.94
CA ILE A 229 34.34 -13.25 39.69
C ILE A 229 33.63 -14.56 40.11
N PRO A 230 32.59 -14.49 40.96
CA PRO A 230 31.80 -15.66 41.33
C PRO A 230 31.21 -16.37 40.11
N LYS A 231 31.24 -17.71 40.11
CA LYS A 231 30.71 -18.52 38.99
C LYS A 231 29.26 -18.17 38.64
N ALA A 232 28.40 -18.01 39.65
CA ALA A 232 26.99 -17.67 39.45
C ALA A 232 26.78 -16.35 38.67
N ILE A 233 27.70 -15.39 38.80
CA ILE A 233 27.65 -14.12 38.08
C ILE A 233 28.02 -14.34 36.60
N LEU A 234 29.10 -15.09 36.32
CA LEU A 234 29.48 -15.42 34.94
C LEU A 234 28.45 -16.32 34.26
N ASP A 235 27.83 -17.25 35.00
CA ASP A 235 26.74 -18.09 34.49
C ASP A 235 25.53 -17.24 34.06
N LYS A 236 25.23 -16.16 34.79
CA LYS A 236 24.16 -15.23 34.43
C LYS A 236 24.44 -14.50 33.11
N LEU A 237 25.67 -14.01 32.94
CA LEU A 237 26.09 -13.36 31.67
C LEU A 237 26.03 -14.35 30.49
N LYS A 238 26.52 -15.58 30.71
CA LYS A 238 26.46 -16.65 29.71
C LYS A 238 25.02 -17.02 29.35
N GLN A 239 24.15 -17.14 30.34
CA GLN A 239 22.73 -17.45 30.13
C GLN A 239 22.05 -16.41 29.26
N GLU A 240 22.32 -15.14 29.50
CA GLU A 240 21.72 -14.03 28.75
C GLU A 240 22.18 -13.99 27.30
N PHE A 241 23.48 -14.18 27.07
CA PHE A 241 23.98 -14.34 25.70
C PHE A 241 23.36 -15.56 24.99
N GLU A 242 23.37 -16.75 25.61
CA GLU A 242 22.81 -17.97 25.01
C GLU A 242 21.29 -17.93 24.83
N TYR A 243 20.58 -17.03 25.54
CA TYR A 243 19.14 -16.81 25.37
C TYR A 243 18.84 -15.87 24.19
N TRP A 244 19.55 -14.74 24.11
CA TRP A 244 19.26 -13.69 23.12
C TRP A 244 19.90 -13.89 21.76
N TYR A 245 21.00 -14.66 21.67
CA TYR A 245 21.63 -14.97 20.37
C TYR A 245 20.98 -16.19 19.72
N PRO A 246 20.86 -16.23 18.38
CA PRO A 246 21.49 -15.37 17.38
C PRO A 246 20.82 -14.00 17.19
N VAL A 247 21.42 -13.14 16.36
CA VAL A 247 20.77 -11.89 15.92
C VAL A 247 19.66 -12.22 14.92
N ASP A 248 18.40 -12.12 15.35
CA ASP A 248 17.22 -12.40 14.51
C ASP A 248 17.12 -11.45 13.32
N ILE A 249 17.34 -10.15 13.55
CA ILE A 249 17.28 -9.13 12.50
C ILE A 249 18.35 -8.06 12.68
N ARG A 250 18.99 -7.71 11.56
CA ARG A 250 19.84 -6.54 11.42
C ARG A 250 19.33 -5.64 10.29
N ALA A 251 18.76 -4.48 10.63
CA ALA A 251 18.31 -3.49 9.65
C ALA A 251 19.37 -2.42 9.38
N SER A 252 19.53 -2.00 8.12
CA SER A 252 20.54 -1.02 7.72
C SER A 252 20.26 -0.39 6.34
N GLY A 253 20.90 0.75 6.06
CA GLY A 253 21.00 1.27 4.69
C GLY A 253 21.81 0.35 3.77
N LYS A 254 21.48 0.35 2.48
CA LYS A 254 22.16 -0.44 1.43
C LYS A 254 23.65 -0.14 1.28
N ASP A 255 24.10 1.03 1.72
CA ASP A 255 25.50 1.46 1.70
C ASP A 255 26.41 0.62 2.61
N LEU A 256 25.85 -0.04 3.63
CA LEU A 256 26.60 -0.89 4.55
C LEU A 256 26.71 -2.36 4.09
N VAL A 257 25.98 -2.76 3.04
CA VAL A 257 26.05 -4.13 2.48
C VAL A 257 27.47 -4.47 2.02
N PRO A 258 28.16 -3.61 1.22
CA PRO A 258 29.47 -3.95 0.67
C PRO A 258 30.64 -3.88 1.66
N ASN A 259 30.39 -3.51 2.92
CA ASN A 259 31.41 -3.32 3.95
C ASN A 259 30.97 -3.93 5.29
N HIS A 260 30.44 -3.13 6.22
CA HIS A 260 30.05 -3.50 7.58
C HIS A 260 29.25 -4.80 7.64
N LEU A 261 28.20 -4.94 6.83
CA LEU A 261 27.35 -6.13 6.88
C LEU A 261 28.06 -7.37 6.32
N SER A 262 28.97 -7.20 5.35
CA SER A 262 29.81 -8.31 4.88
C SER A 262 30.83 -8.71 5.97
N TYR A 263 31.48 -7.74 6.63
CA TYR A 263 32.41 -7.99 7.73
C TYR A 263 31.70 -8.61 8.94
N TYR A 264 30.45 -8.22 9.18
CA TYR A 264 29.57 -8.80 10.18
C TYR A 264 29.39 -10.31 9.97
N LEU A 265 29.10 -10.76 8.75
CA LEU A 265 29.01 -12.20 8.44
C LEU A 265 30.36 -12.90 8.65
N TYR A 266 31.44 -12.35 8.10
CA TYR A 266 32.78 -12.92 8.25
C TYR A 266 33.17 -13.11 9.72
N ASN A 267 33.02 -12.06 10.54
CA ASN A 267 33.42 -12.12 11.94
C ASN A 267 32.51 -13.04 12.76
N HIS A 268 31.20 -13.12 12.49
CA HIS A 268 30.34 -14.09 13.20
C HIS A 268 30.77 -15.52 12.94
N VAL A 269 31.09 -15.83 11.68
CA VAL A 269 31.55 -17.16 11.28
C VAL A 269 32.94 -17.48 11.84
N ALA A 270 33.83 -16.50 11.95
CA ALA A 270 35.14 -16.70 12.58
C ALA A 270 35.05 -16.89 14.10
N MET A 271 34.16 -16.16 14.78
CA MET A 271 34.00 -16.23 16.23
C MET A 271 33.28 -17.51 16.67
N TRP A 272 32.27 -17.94 15.91
CA TRP A 272 31.47 -19.13 16.24
C TRP A 272 31.42 -20.14 15.08
N PRO A 273 32.58 -20.68 14.64
CA PRO A 273 32.68 -21.48 13.41
C PRO A 273 31.88 -22.79 13.48
N ASP A 274 31.81 -23.39 14.67
CA ASP A 274 31.13 -24.68 14.90
C ASP A 274 29.67 -24.53 15.39
N GLN A 275 29.17 -23.29 15.51
CA GLN A 275 27.85 -22.99 16.09
C GLN A 275 27.01 -22.16 15.12
N ARG A 276 26.54 -22.82 14.05
CA ARG A 276 25.70 -22.19 13.01
C ARG A 276 24.43 -21.56 13.56
N GLU A 277 23.92 -22.07 14.68
CA GLU A 277 22.78 -21.51 15.39
C GLU A 277 23.04 -20.12 15.98
N LYS A 278 24.31 -19.70 16.12
CA LYS A 278 24.69 -18.34 16.56
C LYS A 278 24.97 -17.39 15.40
N TRP A 279 24.91 -17.88 14.16
CA TRP A 279 25.12 -17.04 12.99
C TRP A 279 23.91 -16.12 12.76
N PRO A 280 24.11 -14.97 12.10
CA PRO A 280 23.04 -14.05 11.75
C PRO A 280 21.87 -14.73 11.03
N VAL A 281 20.64 -14.43 11.45
CA VAL A 281 19.43 -15.02 10.87
C VAL A 281 18.92 -14.21 9.69
N SER A 282 18.82 -12.88 9.84
CA SER A 282 18.33 -12.02 8.76
C SER A 282 18.96 -10.63 8.73
N VAL A 283 19.06 -10.07 7.52
CA VAL A 283 19.50 -8.70 7.26
C VAL A 283 18.52 -8.02 6.32
N ARG A 284 17.96 -6.88 6.73
CA ARG A 284 17.06 -6.05 5.91
C ARG A 284 17.76 -4.77 5.49
N ALA A 285 18.04 -4.63 4.19
CA ALA A 285 18.61 -3.42 3.61
C ALA A 285 17.51 -2.50 3.08
N ASN A 286 17.57 -1.21 3.39
CA ASN A 286 16.70 -0.17 2.82
C ASN A 286 17.49 0.85 2.00
N GLY A 287 16.82 1.56 1.09
CA GLY A 287 17.43 2.68 0.37
C GLY A 287 17.73 3.89 1.26
N HIS A 288 18.38 4.90 0.69
CA HIS A 288 18.57 6.16 1.39
C HIS A 288 17.26 6.93 1.49
N LEU A 289 17.11 7.73 2.54
CA LEU A 289 15.91 8.54 2.72
C LEU A 289 16.05 9.85 1.92
N LEU A 290 15.07 10.12 1.06
CA LEU A 290 14.83 11.39 0.40
C LEU A 290 13.84 12.22 1.24
N LEU A 291 13.90 13.54 1.09
CA LEU A 291 12.94 14.47 1.68
C LEU A 291 12.27 15.23 0.54
N ASN A 292 10.94 15.07 0.42
CA ASN A 292 10.12 15.62 -0.65
C ASN A 292 10.66 15.30 -2.06
N SER A 293 11.07 14.05 -2.27
CA SER A 293 11.66 13.52 -3.52
C SER A 293 13.03 14.08 -3.88
N GLU A 294 13.68 14.82 -2.98
CA GLU A 294 15.02 15.37 -3.16
C GLU A 294 16.03 14.76 -2.18
N LYS A 295 17.31 14.74 -2.58
CA LYS A 295 18.39 14.29 -1.69
C LYS A 295 18.48 15.22 -0.48
N MET A 296 18.51 14.63 0.70
CA MET A 296 18.71 15.40 1.93
C MET A 296 20.11 16.00 1.97
N SER A 297 20.19 17.33 2.01
CA SER A 297 21.46 18.05 2.13
C SER A 297 21.30 19.32 2.96
N LYS A 298 22.22 19.53 3.90
CA LYS A 298 22.30 20.77 4.68
C LYS A 298 22.56 21.99 3.80
N SER A 299 23.28 21.82 2.68
CA SER A 299 23.65 22.94 1.79
C SER A 299 22.49 23.47 0.96
N THR A 300 21.51 22.63 0.62
CA THR A 300 20.33 23.01 -0.16
C THR A 300 19.18 23.53 0.71
N GLY A 301 19.33 23.44 2.04
CA GLY A 301 18.25 23.71 3.00
C GLY A 301 17.23 22.59 3.12
N ASN A 302 17.32 21.54 2.30
CA ASN A 302 16.45 20.37 2.33
C ASN A 302 16.99 19.33 3.34
N PHE A 303 16.82 19.59 4.63
CA PHE A 303 17.31 18.72 5.69
C PHE A 303 16.44 18.83 6.94
N LEU A 304 16.13 17.69 7.57
CA LEU A 304 15.46 17.62 8.86
C LEU A 304 16.24 16.72 9.81
N THR A 305 16.59 17.24 10.98
CA THR A 305 17.04 16.41 12.11
C THR A 305 15.84 15.69 12.74
N LEU A 306 16.10 14.59 13.47
CA LEU A 306 15.06 13.89 14.21
C LEU A 306 14.28 14.80 15.17
N SER A 307 14.98 15.63 15.95
CA SER A 307 14.33 16.57 16.89
C SER A 307 13.41 17.54 16.15
N GLN A 308 13.89 18.14 15.06
CA GLN A 308 13.08 19.06 14.25
C GLN A 308 11.86 18.37 13.65
N ALA A 309 12.00 17.13 13.18
CA ALA A 309 10.89 16.37 12.62
C ALA A 309 9.83 16.01 13.68
N ILE A 310 10.26 15.62 14.89
CA ILE A 310 9.37 15.37 16.03
C ILE A 310 8.63 16.66 16.42
N ASP A 311 9.32 17.78 16.55
CA ASP A 311 8.71 19.06 16.93
C ASP A 311 7.70 19.53 15.87
N LYS A 312 7.98 19.26 14.59
CA LYS A 312 7.14 19.68 13.46
C LYS A 312 5.90 18.80 13.28
N PHE A 313 6.02 17.49 13.41
CA PHE A 313 4.98 16.53 13.04
C PHE A 313 4.44 15.68 14.19
N SER A 314 4.94 15.87 15.42
CA SER A 314 4.88 14.91 16.52
C SER A 314 5.62 13.59 16.23
N ALA A 315 5.91 12.81 17.27
CA ALA A 315 6.54 11.50 17.11
C ALA A 315 5.67 10.55 16.28
N ASP A 316 4.36 10.49 16.53
CA ASP A 316 3.46 9.58 15.82
C ASP A 316 3.17 10.03 14.38
N GLY A 317 3.01 11.34 14.14
CA GLY A 317 2.85 11.86 12.77
C GLY A 317 4.09 11.62 11.90
N MET A 318 5.29 11.80 12.46
CA MET A 318 6.55 11.46 11.78
C MET A 318 6.65 9.95 11.51
N ARG A 319 6.39 9.10 12.51
CA ARG A 319 6.47 7.63 12.37
C ARG A 319 5.47 7.10 11.33
N LEU A 320 4.27 7.67 11.27
CA LEU A 320 3.26 7.34 10.27
C LEU A 320 3.76 7.61 8.84
N ALA A 321 4.36 8.77 8.60
CA ALA A 321 4.94 9.10 7.30
C ALA A 321 6.19 8.28 6.98
N LEU A 322 7.00 7.92 7.98
CA LEU A 322 8.15 7.01 7.80
C LEU A 322 7.71 5.59 7.42
N ALA A 323 6.60 5.09 7.98
CA ALA A 323 6.05 3.81 7.57
C ALA A 323 5.56 3.82 6.10
N ASP A 324 5.08 4.96 5.59
CA ASP A 324 4.69 5.10 4.18
C ASP A 324 5.87 5.42 3.23
N ALA A 325 7.06 5.72 3.76
CA ALA A 325 8.17 6.28 2.97
C ALA A 325 8.70 5.30 1.92
N GLY A 326 8.73 4.00 2.22
CA GLY A 326 9.15 2.95 1.28
C GLY A 326 9.74 1.73 1.98
N ASP A 327 9.40 0.54 1.47
CA ASP A 327 9.86 -0.75 2.02
C ASP A 327 10.92 -1.45 1.14
N THR A 328 11.32 -0.83 0.04
CA THR A 328 12.24 -1.42 -0.94
C THR A 328 13.70 -1.01 -0.68
N VAL A 329 14.62 -1.61 -1.44
CA VAL A 329 16.05 -1.23 -1.48
C VAL A 329 16.27 0.07 -2.26
N GLU A 330 15.30 0.47 -3.07
CA GLU A 330 15.25 1.79 -3.69
C GLU A 330 15.11 2.89 -2.63
N ASP A 331 15.53 4.09 -2.99
CA ASP A 331 15.52 5.22 -2.06
C ASP A 331 14.09 5.53 -1.59
N ALA A 332 13.89 5.51 -0.28
CA ALA A 332 12.61 5.81 0.37
C ALA A 332 12.37 7.32 0.35
N ASN A 333 11.12 7.76 0.47
CA ASN A 333 10.77 9.17 0.37
C ASN A 333 9.88 9.63 1.53
N PHE A 334 10.41 10.52 2.37
CA PHE A 334 9.62 11.21 3.38
C PHE A 334 8.96 12.44 2.74
N VAL A 335 7.63 12.44 2.66
CA VAL A 335 6.85 13.54 2.07
C VAL A 335 6.11 14.29 3.17
N GLU A 336 6.44 15.55 3.39
CA GLU A 336 5.90 16.34 4.51
C GLU A 336 4.38 16.52 4.41
N SER A 337 3.83 16.72 3.20
CA SER A 337 2.38 16.84 3.00
C SER A 337 1.63 15.55 3.33
N MET A 338 2.29 14.38 3.24
CA MET A 338 1.73 13.11 3.67
C MET A 338 1.69 13.05 5.21
N ALA A 339 2.76 13.51 5.88
CA ALA A 339 2.80 13.62 7.34
C ALA A 339 1.67 14.51 7.87
N ASP A 340 1.45 15.68 7.26
CA ASP A 340 0.35 16.60 7.62
C ASP A 340 -1.03 15.93 7.46
N ALA A 341 -1.25 15.26 6.33
CA ALA A 341 -2.49 14.50 6.09
C ALA A 341 -2.67 13.34 7.09
N GLY A 342 -1.57 12.70 7.48
CA GLY A 342 -1.52 11.67 8.50
C GLY A 342 -1.92 12.18 9.87
N ILE A 343 -1.38 13.32 10.31
CA ILE A 343 -1.74 14.00 11.56
C ILE A 343 -3.23 14.33 11.58
N LEU A 344 -3.76 14.88 10.48
CA LEU A 344 -5.20 15.18 10.37
C LEU A 344 -6.05 13.91 10.54
N ARG A 345 -5.67 12.80 9.88
CA ARG A 345 -6.38 11.52 9.99
C ARG A 345 -6.34 10.98 11.42
N LEU A 346 -5.17 10.98 12.06
CA LEU A 346 -5.03 10.56 13.47
C LEU A 346 -5.91 11.40 14.40
N TYR A 347 -5.93 12.72 14.22
CA TYR A 347 -6.79 13.60 15.01
C TYR A 347 -8.28 13.29 14.80
N THR A 348 -8.72 13.18 13.55
CA THR A 348 -10.12 12.85 13.25
C THR A 348 -10.52 11.46 13.76
N TRP A 349 -9.57 10.51 13.79
CA TRP A 349 -9.78 9.19 14.37
C TRP A 349 -10.00 9.26 15.87
N VAL A 350 -9.13 9.96 16.60
CA VAL A 350 -9.27 10.18 18.06
C VAL A 350 -10.60 10.85 18.39
N GLU A 351 -10.98 11.90 17.66
CA GLU A 351 -12.25 12.60 17.87
C GLU A 351 -13.45 11.70 17.56
N TRP A 352 -13.36 10.86 16.52
CA TRP A 352 -14.41 9.89 16.22
C TRP A 352 -14.55 8.84 17.34
N VAL A 353 -13.45 8.36 17.93
CA VAL A 353 -13.52 7.45 19.09
C VAL A 353 -14.24 8.11 20.27
N LYS A 354 -13.92 9.38 20.57
CA LYS A 354 -14.62 10.15 21.61
C LYS A 354 -16.11 10.33 21.29
N GLU A 355 -16.45 10.60 20.03
CA GLU A 355 -17.84 10.69 19.56
C GLU A 355 -18.60 9.38 19.78
N MET A 356 -17.99 8.22 19.47
CA MET A 356 -18.61 6.91 19.66
C MET A 356 -18.79 6.56 21.15
N LEU A 357 -17.83 6.93 22.00
CA LEU A 357 -17.95 6.78 23.46
C LEU A 357 -19.06 7.65 24.04
N ALA A 358 -19.16 8.91 23.61
CA ALA A 358 -20.19 9.83 24.08
C ALA A 358 -21.61 9.41 23.63
N ASN A 359 -21.73 8.78 22.45
CA ASN A 359 -23.00 8.36 21.86
C ASN A 359 -23.26 6.85 22.02
N TRP A 360 -22.70 6.22 23.05
CA TRP A 360 -22.82 4.78 23.31
C TRP A 360 -24.25 4.24 23.18
N ASP A 361 -25.22 4.94 23.76
CA ASP A 361 -26.63 4.54 23.79
C ASP A 361 -27.38 4.81 22.47
N SER A 362 -26.81 5.63 21.58
CA SER A 362 -27.40 5.93 20.27
C SER A 362 -27.02 4.89 19.20
N LEU A 363 -26.08 3.98 19.51
CA LEU A 363 -25.68 2.89 18.63
C LEU A 363 -26.66 1.73 18.76
N ARG A 364 -26.90 1.03 17.64
CA ARG A 364 -27.81 -0.11 17.63
C ARG A 364 -27.24 -1.25 18.47
N SER A 365 -28.02 -1.74 19.43
CA SER A 365 -27.72 -2.91 20.24
C SER A 365 -28.50 -4.15 19.78
N GLY A 366 -28.08 -5.35 20.20
CA GLY A 366 -28.75 -6.61 19.90
C GLY A 366 -27.90 -7.52 19.01
N PRO A 367 -28.50 -8.43 18.23
CA PRO A 367 -27.73 -9.29 17.35
C PRO A 367 -27.34 -8.56 16.04
N ALA A 368 -26.04 -8.52 15.73
CA ALA A 368 -25.49 -7.94 14.51
C ALA A 368 -25.78 -8.83 13.28
N ARG A 369 -27.01 -8.74 12.75
CA ARG A 369 -27.52 -9.64 11.69
C ARG A 369 -27.71 -8.99 10.32
N THR A 370 -27.57 -7.67 10.21
CA THR A 370 -27.78 -7.00 8.93
C THR A 370 -26.74 -7.46 7.91
N PHE A 371 -27.04 -7.37 6.62
CA PHE A 371 -26.04 -7.64 5.59
C PHE A 371 -24.79 -6.78 5.77
N ASN A 372 -24.95 -5.49 6.04
CA ASN A 372 -23.85 -4.56 6.23
C ASN A 372 -23.01 -4.87 7.50
N ASP A 373 -23.63 -5.38 8.57
CA ASP A 373 -22.91 -5.83 9.77
C ASP A 373 -21.97 -7.00 9.45
N ARG A 374 -22.49 -8.01 8.72
CA ARG A 374 -21.72 -9.21 8.36
C ARG A 374 -20.59 -8.90 7.38
N VAL A 375 -20.88 -8.05 6.39
CA VAL A 375 -19.86 -7.54 5.46
C VAL A 375 -18.74 -6.84 6.22
N PHE A 376 -19.07 -5.88 7.09
CA PHE A 376 -18.08 -5.11 7.83
C PHE A 376 -17.22 -5.99 8.74
N ALA A 377 -17.83 -6.96 9.43
CA ALA A 377 -17.10 -7.94 10.24
C ALA A 377 -16.12 -8.78 9.39
N SER A 378 -16.55 -9.28 8.23
CA SER A 378 -15.67 -10.03 7.31
C SER A 378 -14.52 -9.17 6.77
N GLU A 379 -14.78 -7.91 6.41
CA GLU A 379 -13.75 -6.98 5.93
C GLU A 379 -12.73 -6.62 7.02
N MET A 380 -13.20 -6.43 8.25
CA MET A 380 -12.35 -6.21 9.41
C MET A 380 -11.42 -7.42 9.65
N ASN A 381 -11.96 -8.64 9.62
CA ASN A 381 -11.18 -9.87 9.76
C ASN A 381 -10.16 -10.04 8.63
N ALA A 382 -10.56 -9.76 7.38
CA ALA A 382 -9.66 -9.80 6.24
C ALA A 382 -8.53 -8.75 6.36
N GLY A 383 -8.84 -7.56 6.86
CA GLY A 383 -7.87 -6.49 7.13
C GLY A 383 -6.85 -6.89 8.18
N ILE A 384 -7.27 -7.56 9.26
CA ILE A 384 -6.38 -8.08 10.31
C ILE A 384 -5.38 -9.10 9.70
N ILE A 385 -5.88 -10.10 8.97
CA ILE A 385 -5.05 -11.15 8.36
C ILE A 385 -4.02 -10.56 7.38
N LYS A 386 -4.46 -9.67 6.49
CA LYS A 386 -3.56 -9.03 5.51
C LYS A 386 -2.49 -8.19 6.20
N THR A 387 -2.87 -7.47 7.26
CA THR A 387 -1.93 -6.62 8.00
C THR A 387 -0.90 -7.43 8.77
N GLU A 388 -1.30 -8.55 9.36
CA GLU A 388 -0.38 -9.51 10.01
C GLU A 388 0.67 -10.02 9.03
N GLN A 389 0.23 -10.51 7.86
CA GLN A 389 1.14 -10.97 6.79
C GLN A 389 2.11 -9.88 6.31
N ASN A 390 1.65 -8.62 6.26
CA ASN A 390 2.50 -7.50 5.86
C ASN A 390 3.54 -7.15 6.94
N TYR A 391 3.17 -7.20 8.24
CA TYR A 391 4.12 -7.00 9.33
C TYR A 391 5.16 -8.14 9.40
N GLU A 392 4.75 -9.40 9.23
CA GLU A 392 5.67 -10.54 9.18
C GLU A 392 6.70 -10.41 8.05
N LYS A 393 6.28 -9.92 6.88
CA LYS A 393 7.15 -9.64 5.73
C LYS A 393 7.91 -8.32 5.85
N MET A 394 7.69 -7.55 6.91
CA MET A 394 8.26 -6.22 7.12
C MET A 394 7.99 -5.26 5.96
N MET A 395 6.77 -5.31 5.42
CA MET A 395 6.26 -4.38 4.41
C MET A 395 5.38 -3.34 5.11
N PHE A 396 6.01 -2.39 5.79
CA PHE A 396 5.34 -1.44 6.68
C PHE A 396 4.42 -0.47 5.96
N LYS A 397 4.71 -0.12 4.70
CA LYS A 397 3.84 0.67 3.83
C LYS A 397 2.55 -0.08 3.49
N GLU A 398 2.67 -1.35 3.11
CA GLU A 398 1.49 -2.19 2.83
C GLU A 398 0.74 -2.53 4.14
N ALA A 399 1.44 -2.73 5.26
CA ALA A 399 0.81 -2.89 6.57
C ALA A 399 0.02 -1.64 6.98
N LEU A 400 0.55 -0.44 6.72
CA LEU A 400 -0.16 0.81 6.97
C LEU A 400 -1.38 0.96 6.04
N LYS A 401 -1.24 0.57 4.78
CA LYS A 401 -2.34 0.57 3.81
C LYS A 401 -3.47 -0.36 4.24
N THR A 402 -3.19 -1.62 4.54
CA THR A 402 -4.23 -2.59 4.92
C THR A 402 -4.76 -2.34 6.34
N GLY A 403 -3.87 -1.98 7.27
CA GLY A 403 -4.15 -1.87 8.70
C GLY A 403 -4.65 -0.52 9.17
N PHE A 404 -4.56 0.52 8.33
CA PHE A 404 -5.10 1.85 8.65
C PHE A 404 -5.93 2.43 7.51
N PHE A 405 -5.38 2.60 6.30
CA PHE A 405 -6.12 3.29 5.23
C PHE A 405 -7.34 2.52 4.72
N GLU A 406 -7.18 1.25 4.38
CA GLU A 406 -8.28 0.37 3.95
C GLU A 406 -9.21 0.02 5.11
N PHE A 407 -8.65 -0.12 6.31
CA PHE A 407 -9.42 -0.36 7.54
C PHE A 407 -10.39 0.81 7.84
N GLN A 408 -9.90 2.06 7.76
CA GLN A 408 -10.75 3.25 7.87
C GLN A 408 -11.75 3.35 6.71
N ALA A 409 -11.36 2.98 5.49
CA ALA A 409 -12.29 2.95 4.35
C ALA A 409 -13.44 1.95 4.55
N ALA A 410 -13.17 0.77 5.12
CA ALA A 410 -14.21 -0.20 5.47
C ALA A 410 -15.18 0.35 6.53
N LYS A 411 -14.65 1.03 7.56
CA LYS A 411 -15.45 1.72 8.59
C LYS A 411 -16.31 2.84 8.01
N ASP A 412 -15.75 3.69 7.15
CA ASP A 412 -16.48 4.79 6.52
C ASP A 412 -17.59 4.25 5.59
N LYS A 413 -17.30 3.19 4.83
CA LYS A 413 -18.29 2.50 4.02
C LYS A 413 -19.42 1.93 4.88
N TYR A 414 -19.10 1.25 5.98
CA TYR A 414 -20.11 0.74 6.91
C TYR A 414 -20.97 1.87 7.50
N ARG A 415 -20.36 3.00 7.88
CA ARG A 415 -21.06 4.20 8.35
C ARG A 415 -22.06 4.73 7.32
N GLU A 416 -21.69 4.73 6.03
CA GLU A 416 -22.56 5.20 4.94
C GLU A 416 -23.70 4.22 4.63
N LEU A 417 -23.43 2.91 4.65
CA LEU A 417 -24.40 1.87 4.29
C LEU A 417 -25.36 1.49 5.43
N ALA A 418 -24.96 1.67 6.69
CA ALA A 418 -25.77 1.36 7.86
C ALA A 418 -26.84 2.44 8.13
N VAL A 419 -27.85 2.53 7.26
CA VAL A 419 -28.96 3.51 7.36
C VAL A 419 -29.73 3.40 8.68
N GLU A 420 -29.81 2.20 9.26
CA GLU A 420 -30.46 1.92 10.55
C GLU A 420 -29.56 2.22 11.77
N GLY A 421 -28.37 2.79 11.53
CA GLY A 421 -27.35 3.02 12.54
C GLY A 421 -26.36 1.85 12.67
N MET A 422 -25.12 2.21 13.01
CA MET A 422 -24.03 1.27 13.24
C MET A 422 -24.28 0.43 14.50
N HIS A 423 -23.84 -0.82 14.46
CA HIS A 423 -23.94 -1.75 15.58
C HIS A 423 -22.87 -1.47 16.63
N ARG A 424 -23.27 -1.34 17.89
CA ARG A 424 -22.39 -0.95 19.00
C ARG A 424 -21.18 -1.85 19.15
N GLU A 425 -21.39 -3.16 19.31
CA GLU A 425 -20.27 -4.09 19.56
C GLU A 425 -19.30 -4.16 18.36
N LEU A 426 -19.80 -3.98 17.13
CA LEU A 426 -18.93 -3.97 15.95
C LEU A 426 -18.08 -2.69 15.87
N VAL A 427 -18.66 -1.55 16.26
CA VAL A 427 -17.92 -0.28 16.35
C VAL A 427 -16.79 -0.39 17.36
N PHE A 428 -17.04 -0.93 18.57
CA PHE A 428 -16.01 -1.06 19.59
C PHE A 428 -14.99 -2.14 19.28
N GLN A 429 -15.41 -3.25 18.65
CA GLN A 429 -14.47 -4.25 18.11
C GLN A 429 -13.55 -3.62 17.06
N PHE A 430 -14.09 -2.79 16.16
CA PHE A 430 -13.29 -2.06 15.19
C PHE A 430 -12.30 -1.09 15.86
N ILE A 431 -12.73 -0.32 16.87
CA ILE A 431 -11.84 0.60 17.58
C ILE A 431 -10.69 -0.17 18.23
N GLU A 432 -10.99 -1.28 18.90
CA GLU A 432 -9.98 -2.13 19.55
C GLU A 432 -9.00 -2.70 18.51
N SER A 433 -9.51 -3.33 17.44
CA SER A 433 -8.66 -3.90 16.39
C SER A 433 -7.84 -2.84 15.67
N GLN A 434 -8.42 -1.70 15.27
CA GLN A 434 -7.71 -0.60 14.62
C GLN A 434 -6.57 -0.08 15.49
N THR A 435 -6.80 0.06 16.80
CA THR A 435 -5.80 0.55 17.75
C THR A 435 -4.65 -0.44 17.88
N LEU A 436 -4.94 -1.74 17.92
CA LEU A 436 -3.91 -2.79 17.95
C LEU A 436 -3.13 -2.89 16.63
N LEU A 437 -3.77 -2.76 15.46
CA LEU A 437 -3.07 -2.80 14.17
C LEU A 437 -2.11 -1.60 13.99
N LEU A 438 -2.43 -0.45 14.59
CA LEU A 438 -1.67 0.79 14.45
C LEU A 438 -0.57 0.96 15.52
N VAL A 439 -0.62 0.21 16.63
CA VAL A 439 0.32 0.39 17.76
C VAL A 439 1.82 0.33 17.38
N PRO A 440 2.27 -0.52 16.43
CA PRO A 440 3.70 -0.55 16.05
C PRO A 440 4.14 0.76 15.37
N ILE A 441 3.21 1.48 14.74
CA ILE A 441 3.49 2.71 13.99
C ILE A 441 3.27 3.94 14.88
N CYS A 442 2.09 4.07 15.51
CA CYS A 442 1.70 5.22 16.33
C CYS A 442 1.37 4.82 17.78
N PRO A 443 2.39 4.41 18.59
CA PRO A 443 2.14 3.85 19.90
C PRO A 443 1.50 4.83 20.90
N HIS A 444 1.79 6.13 20.80
CA HIS A 444 1.36 7.09 21.82
C HIS A 444 -0.14 7.42 21.68
N VAL A 445 -0.62 7.65 20.46
CA VAL A 445 -2.04 7.82 20.15
C VAL A 445 -2.80 6.53 20.47
N CYS A 446 -2.23 5.37 20.16
CA CYS A 446 -2.86 4.09 20.46
C CYS A 446 -2.99 3.85 21.98
N GLU A 447 -1.95 4.12 22.77
CA GLU A 447 -2.01 4.04 24.24
C GLU A 447 -3.06 5.00 24.82
N TYR A 448 -3.15 6.21 24.28
CA TYR A 448 -4.19 7.17 24.68
C TYR A 448 -5.60 6.63 24.37
N ILE A 449 -5.85 6.12 23.16
CA ILE A 449 -7.14 5.52 22.80
C ILE A 449 -7.45 4.31 23.68
N TRP A 450 -6.44 3.46 23.95
CA TRP A 450 -6.59 2.30 24.83
C TRP A 450 -7.07 2.69 26.22
N SER A 451 -6.53 3.78 26.77
CA SER A 451 -6.97 4.35 28.04
C SER A 451 -8.40 4.93 27.98
N LEU A 452 -8.80 5.54 26.85
CA LEU A 452 -10.17 6.04 26.64
C LEU A 452 -11.20 4.92 26.63
N LEU A 453 -10.82 3.72 26.16
CA LEU A 453 -11.67 2.52 26.20
C LEU A 453 -11.79 1.92 27.62
N GLY A 454 -11.09 2.49 28.62
CA GLY A 454 -11.12 2.02 30.01
C GLY A 454 -10.32 0.73 30.24
N LYS A 455 -9.39 0.39 29.35
CA LYS A 455 -8.48 -0.76 29.53
C LYS A 455 -7.44 -0.41 30.61
N VAL A 456 -7.22 -1.33 31.55
CA VAL A 456 -6.40 -1.08 32.74
C VAL A 456 -4.90 -1.25 32.47
N GLU A 457 -4.54 -2.23 31.65
CA GLU A 457 -3.14 -2.48 31.28
C GLU A 457 -2.75 -1.67 30.04
N SER A 458 -1.47 -1.29 29.98
CA SER A 458 -0.87 -0.64 28.81
C SER A 458 -1.05 -1.52 27.56
N ILE A 459 -1.29 -0.88 26.41
CA ILE A 459 -1.40 -1.55 25.12
C ILE A 459 -0.15 -2.34 24.76
N MET A 460 1.01 -1.99 25.34
CA MET A 460 2.28 -2.68 25.13
C MET A 460 2.26 -4.15 25.60
N LYS A 461 1.27 -4.52 26.44
CA LYS A 461 1.04 -5.90 26.90
C LYS A 461 -0.10 -6.61 26.14
N ALA A 462 -0.78 -5.90 25.24
CA ALA A 462 -1.89 -6.47 24.51
C ALA A 462 -1.41 -7.50 23.48
N SER A 463 -2.25 -8.50 23.21
CA SER A 463 -2.01 -9.49 22.16
C SER A 463 -2.50 -8.98 20.81
N TRP A 464 -1.94 -9.52 19.73
CA TRP A 464 -2.43 -9.27 18.37
C TRP A 464 -3.92 -9.65 18.24
N PRO A 465 -4.74 -8.86 17.52
CA PRO A 465 -6.17 -9.14 17.40
C PRO A 465 -6.41 -10.46 16.65
N VAL A 466 -7.26 -11.32 17.20
CA VAL A 466 -7.61 -12.61 16.59
C VAL A 466 -8.66 -12.38 15.50
N PRO A 467 -8.39 -12.72 14.24
CA PRO A 467 -9.37 -12.59 13.17
C PRO A 467 -10.49 -13.63 13.32
N GLY A 468 -11.73 -13.21 13.06
CA GLY A 468 -12.86 -14.12 12.87
C GLY A 468 -12.90 -14.74 11.48
N VAL A 469 -14.03 -15.38 11.15
CA VAL A 469 -14.25 -15.96 9.81
C VAL A 469 -14.37 -14.85 8.76
N VAL A 470 -13.72 -15.04 7.61
CA VAL A 470 -13.87 -14.18 6.44
C VAL A 470 -14.81 -14.86 5.46
N ASP A 471 -15.95 -14.22 5.19
CA ASP A 471 -16.87 -14.63 4.13
C ASP A 471 -16.55 -13.85 2.85
N GLU A 472 -15.81 -14.49 1.94
CA GLU A 472 -15.39 -13.90 0.67
C GLU A 472 -16.58 -13.54 -0.23
N VAL A 473 -17.66 -14.33 -0.20
CA VAL A 473 -18.87 -14.07 -1.00
C VAL A 473 -19.54 -12.77 -0.54
N LEU A 474 -19.61 -12.54 0.77
CA LEU A 474 -20.11 -11.29 1.32
C LEU A 474 -19.23 -10.09 0.92
N VAL A 475 -17.90 -10.20 1.02
CA VAL A 475 -17.00 -9.13 0.62
C VAL A 475 -17.16 -8.79 -0.86
N GLN A 476 -17.22 -9.81 -1.73
CA GLN A 476 -17.47 -9.63 -3.17
C GLN A 476 -18.83 -8.97 -3.45
N SER A 477 -19.88 -9.38 -2.74
CA SER A 477 -21.21 -8.79 -2.89
C SER A 477 -21.26 -7.31 -2.48
N SER A 478 -20.46 -6.91 -1.48
CA SER A 478 -20.30 -5.50 -1.08
C SER A 478 -19.50 -4.68 -2.11
N GLN A 479 -18.46 -5.28 -2.71
CA GLN A 479 -17.72 -4.65 -3.80
C GLN A 479 -18.64 -4.41 -5.00
N TYR A 480 -19.44 -5.41 -5.38
CA TYR A 480 -20.47 -5.28 -6.40
C TYR A 480 -21.43 -4.12 -6.10
N LEU A 481 -21.97 -4.05 -4.88
CA LEU A 481 -22.87 -2.96 -4.48
C LEU A 481 -22.21 -1.58 -4.64
N THR A 482 -20.92 -1.46 -4.28
CA THR A 482 -20.15 -0.22 -4.38
C THR A 482 -19.92 0.18 -5.84
N GLU A 483 -19.57 -0.80 -6.71
CA GLU A 483 -19.40 -0.62 -8.15
C GLU A 483 -20.73 -0.17 -8.81
N VAL A 484 -21.85 -0.80 -8.45
CA VAL A 484 -23.19 -0.42 -8.94
C VAL A 484 -23.58 0.97 -8.48
N ALA A 485 -23.39 1.31 -7.20
CA ALA A 485 -23.68 2.65 -6.69
C ALA A 485 -22.86 3.73 -7.42
N HIS A 486 -21.59 3.46 -7.72
CA HIS A 486 -20.74 4.35 -8.49
C HIS A 486 -21.24 4.52 -9.94
N ASP A 487 -21.56 3.42 -10.63
CA ASP A 487 -22.09 3.45 -12.01
C ASP A 487 -23.43 4.21 -12.09
N LEU A 488 -24.35 3.97 -11.14
CA LEU A 488 -25.62 4.68 -11.08
C LEU A 488 -25.43 6.19 -10.89
N ARG A 489 -24.51 6.62 -10.02
CA ARG A 489 -24.16 8.05 -9.82
C ARG A 489 -23.60 8.65 -11.12
N LEU A 490 -22.73 7.92 -11.82
CA LEU A 490 -22.15 8.36 -13.09
C LEU A 490 -23.22 8.49 -14.19
N ARG A 491 -24.11 7.50 -14.32
CA ARG A 491 -25.21 7.54 -15.28
C ARG A 491 -26.20 8.66 -14.98
N LEU A 492 -26.51 8.91 -13.71
CA LEU A 492 -27.33 10.05 -13.28
C LEU A 492 -26.69 11.38 -13.69
N LYS A 493 -25.39 11.55 -13.46
CA LYS A 493 -24.64 12.74 -13.90
C LYS A 493 -24.69 12.93 -15.42
N ASN A 494 -24.57 11.84 -16.18
CA ASN A 494 -24.66 11.87 -17.64
C ASN A 494 -26.06 12.21 -18.14
N TYR A 495 -27.11 11.70 -17.47
CA TYR A 495 -28.50 12.05 -17.75
C TYR A 495 -28.78 13.54 -17.52
N MET A 496 -28.17 14.11 -16.47
CA MET A 496 -28.29 15.53 -16.13
C MET A 496 -27.37 16.45 -16.95
N ALA A 497 -26.45 15.91 -17.76
CA ALA A 497 -25.53 16.71 -18.56
C ALA A 497 -26.26 17.35 -19.76
N PRO A 498 -25.99 18.63 -20.09
CA PRO A 498 -26.59 19.28 -21.24
C PRO A 498 -26.16 18.59 -22.54
N GLY A 499 -27.12 18.21 -23.38
CA GLY A 499 -26.87 17.47 -24.62
C GLY A 499 -25.79 18.10 -25.51
N LYS A 500 -24.80 17.28 -25.93
CA LYS A 500 -23.81 17.65 -26.94
C LYS A 500 -24.41 17.44 -28.35
N GLY A 501 -25.26 18.37 -28.81
CA GLY A 501 -25.91 18.33 -30.13
C GLY A 501 -26.62 19.64 -30.50
N LYS A 502 -26.75 19.91 -31.81
CA LYS A 502 -26.97 21.21 -32.51
C LYS A 502 -28.03 22.20 -31.95
N LYS A 503 -27.73 23.49 -32.14
CA LYS A 503 -28.53 24.70 -31.87
C LYS A 503 -30.05 24.50 -32.04
N GLY A 504 -30.77 24.54 -30.91
CA GLY A 504 -32.23 24.67 -30.81
C GLY A 504 -32.70 24.22 -29.42
N ASN A 505 -33.12 25.17 -28.58
CA ASN A 505 -33.66 25.00 -27.21
C ASN A 505 -33.03 23.91 -26.33
N LYS A 506 -31.95 24.28 -25.62
CA LYS A 506 -31.46 23.50 -24.48
C LYS A 506 -32.38 23.70 -23.28
N GLU A 507 -33.42 22.90 -23.15
CA GLU A 507 -34.07 22.72 -21.85
C GLU A 507 -33.06 22.06 -20.90
N VAL A 508 -32.93 22.60 -19.69
CA VAL A 508 -32.13 21.97 -18.63
C VAL A 508 -32.81 20.62 -18.32
N PRO A 509 -32.10 19.47 -18.39
CA PRO A 509 -32.70 18.18 -18.06
C PRO A 509 -33.23 18.22 -16.63
N GLN A 510 -34.52 17.95 -16.44
CA GLN A 510 -35.10 17.83 -15.12
C GLN A 510 -34.52 16.62 -14.39
N LYS A 511 -34.30 16.75 -13.08
CA LYS A 511 -33.80 15.66 -12.24
C LYS A 511 -34.80 14.48 -12.28
N PRO A 512 -34.36 13.25 -12.56
CA PRO A 512 -35.25 12.10 -12.58
C PRO A 512 -35.80 11.82 -11.18
N SER A 513 -37.02 11.30 -11.15
CA SER A 513 -37.72 10.95 -9.91
C SER A 513 -37.59 9.47 -9.55
N HIS A 514 -37.59 8.61 -10.56
CA HIS A 514 -37.62 7.17 -10.44
C HIS A 514 -36.48 6.55 -11.26
N CYS A 515 -36.01 5.39 -10.82
CA CYS A 515 -35.05 4.57 -11.55
C CYS A 515 -35.53 3.13 -11.57
N THR A 516 -35.50 2.48 -12.73
CA THR A 516 -35.70 1.03 -12.83
C THR A 516 -34.35 0.38 -13.07
N ILE A 517 -33.96 -0.54 -12.19
CA ILE A 517 -32.75 -1.35 -12.32
C ILE A 517 -33.14 -2.75 -12.77
N TYR A 518 -32.53 -3.21 -13.85
CA TYR A 518 -32.69 -4.53 -14.43
C TYR A 518 -31.48 -5.40 -14.09
N VAL A 519 -31.77 -6.58 -13.56
CA VAL A 519 -30.77 -7.57 -13.15
C VAL A 519 -30.95 -8.83 -14.00
N ALA A 520 -29.87 -9.34 -14.59
CA ALA A 520 -29.91 -10.56 -15.40
C ALA A 520 -29.55 -11.76 -14.52
N LYS A 521 -30.37 -12.82 -14.53
CA LYS A 521 -30.05 -14.06 -13.80
C LYS A 521 -28.91 -14.84 -14.46
N ASN A 522 -28.98 -14.92 -15.78
CA ASN A 522 -28.04 -15.67 -16.61
C ASN A 522 -27.42 -14.73 -17.64
N TYR A 523 -26.20 -15.04 -18.05
CA TYR A 523 -25.59 -14.38 -19.20
C TYR A 523 -26.47 -14.53 -20.47
N PRO A 524 -26.59 -13.48 -21.30
CA PRO A 524 -27.15 -13.60 -22.64
C PRO A 524 -26.47 -14.73 -23.42
N LEU A 525 -27.22 -15.41 -24.30
CA LEU A 525 -26.77 -16.63 -24.98
C LEU A 525 -25.35 -16.52 -25.59
N TRP A 526 -25.06 -15.40 -26.27
CA TRP A 526 -23.75 -15.17 -26.89
C TRP A 526 -22.61 -15.00 -25.87
N GLN A 527 -22.87 -14.39 -24.71
CA GLN A 527 -21.90 -14.26 -23.62
C GLN A 527 -21.73 -15.59 -22.90
N HIS A 528 -22.82 -16.33 -22.66
CA HIS A 528 -22.78 -17.66 -22.06
C HIS A 528 -21.93 -18.64 -22.89
N THR A 529 -22.15 -18.70 -24.21
CA THR A 529 -21.32 -19.50 -25.12
C THR A 529 -19.86 -19.07 -25.05
N THR A 530 -19.59 -17.76 -25.11
CA THR A 530 -18.22 -17.23 -25.06
C THR A 530 -17.52 -17.60 -23.74
N LEU A 531 -18.19 -17.41 -22.61
CA LEU A 531 -17.65 -17.69 -21.28
C LEU A 531 -17.43 -19.19 -21.06
N SER A 532 -18.35 -20.04 -21.56
CA SER A 532 -18.20 -21.50 -21.52
C SER A 532 -16.95 -21.98 -22.26
N ILE A 533 -16.63 -21.36 -23.40
CA ILE A 533 -15.42 -21.66 -24.17
C ILE A 533 -14.16 -21.17 -23.45
N LEU A 534 -14.20 -19.96 -22.86
CA LEU A 534 -13.10 -19.48 -22.04
C LEU A 534 -12.85 -20.40 -20.84
N ARG A 535 -13.91 -20.84 -20.15
CA ARG A 535 -13.82 -21.80 -19.04
C ARG A 535 -13.22 -23.12 -19.49
N LYS A 536 -13.65 -23.66 -20.63
CA LYS A 536 -13.09 -24.89 -21.23
C LYS A 536 -11.59 -24.74 -21.49
N HIS A 537 -11.17 -23.64 -22.10
CA HIS A 537 -9.75 -23.36 -22.35
C HIS A 537 -8.94 -23.22 -21.08
N TYR A 538 -9.47 -22.49 -20.09
CA TYR A 538 -8.83 -22.31 -18.79
C TYR A 538 -8.60 -23.64 -18.07
N GLN A 539 -9.60 -24.54 -18.10
CA GLN A 539 -9.49 -25.88 -17.52
C GLN A 539 -8.52 -26.78 -18.29
N THR A 540 -8.52 -26.69 -19.63
CA THR A 540 -7.69 -27.56 -20.49
C THR A 540 -6.20 -27.19 -20.40
N ASN A 541 -5.89 -25.92 -20.19
CA ASN A 541 -4.52 -25.39 -20.24
C ASN A 541 -3.93 -25.12 -18.84
N GLY A 542 -4.44 -25.76 -17.79
CA GLY A 542 -3.88 -25.64 -16.44
C GLY A 542 -3.98 -24.24 -15.84
N GLY A 543 -5.05 -23.49 -16.15
CA GLY A 543 -5.29 -22.16 -15.59
C GLY A 543 -4.79 -20.98 -16.45
N GLN A 544 -4.56 -21.20 -17.75
CA GLN A 544 -4.15 -20.13 -18.68
C GLN A 544 -5.04 -20.06 -19.91
N LEU A 545 -5.50 -18.85 -20.25
CA LEU A 545 -6.26 -18.65 -21.49
C LEU A 545 -5.32 -18.54 -22.71
N PRO A 546 -5.65 -19.18 -23.85
CA PRO A 546 -4.90 -19.05 -25.08
C PRO A 546 -4.79 -17.61 -25.60
N ASP A 547 -3.92 -17.42 -26.59
CA ASP A 547 -3.80 -16.14 -27.30
C ASP A 547 -5.15 -15.71 -27.92
N ASN A 548 -5.37 -14.39 -27.99
CA ASN A 548 -6.60 -13.80 -28.53
C ASN A 548 -6.90 -14.29 -29.95
N LYS A 549 -5.89 -14.62 -30.76
CA LYS A 549 -6.07 -15.17 -32.11
C LYS A 549 -6.74 -16.54 -32.10
N ILE A 550 -6.35 -17.41 -31.16
CA ILE A 550 -6.91 -18.77 -31.03
C ILE A 550 -8.37 -18.67 -30.58
N ILE A 551 -8.62 -17.85 -29.55
CA ILE A 551 -9.96 -17.60 -29.03
C ILE A 551 -10.86 -16.99 -30.10
N ALA A 552 -10.38 -15.99 -30.84
CA ALA A 552 -11.15 -15.35 -31.91
C ALA A 552 -11.51 -16.33 -33.04
N ASN A 553 -10.57 -17.19 -33.44
CA ASN A 553 -10.80 -18.19 -34.48
C ASN A 553 -11.90 -19.18 -34.07
N GLU A 554 -11.85 -19.73 -32.86
CA GLU A 554 -12.86 -20.67 -32.37
C GLU A 554 -14.23 -19.99 -32.21
N LEU A 555 -14.30 -18.80 -31.61
CA LEU A 555 -15.55 -18.06 -31.45
C LEU A 555 -16.16 -17.65 -32.80
N SER A 556 -15.33 -17.32 -33.80
CA SER A 556 -15.80 -16.95 -35.14
C SER A 556 -16.41 -18.11 -35.94
N SER A 557 -16.04 -19.35 -35.58
CA SER A 557 -16.56 -20.56 -36.22
C SER A 557 -17.96 -20.95 -35.74
N LEU A 558 -18.45 -20.33 -34.67
CA LEU A 558 -19.74 -20.62 -34.06
C LEU A 558 -20.87 -19.80 -34.71
N PRO A 559 -21.89 -20.44 -35.32
CA PRO A 559 -22.96 -19.74 -36.03
C PRO A 559 -23.76 -18.76 -35.15
N GLU A 560 -23.96 -19.12 -33.88
CA GLU A 560 -24.70 -18.34 -32.87
C GLU A 560 -24.02 -17.02 -32.48
N LEU A 561 -22.72 -16.88 -32.69
CA LEU A 561 -21.96 -15.66 -32.38
C LEU A 561 -21.83 -14.72 -33.57
N LYS A 562 -22.22 -15.13 -34.79
CA LYS A 562 -22.01 -14.38 -36.04
C LYS A 562 -22.61 -12.97 -36.00
N LYS A 563 -23.80 -12.80 -35.39
CA LYS A 563 -24.47 -11.49 -35.20
C LYS A 563 -23.72 -10.59 -34.19
N TYR A 564 -22.96 -11.18 -33.27
CA TYR A 564 -22.35 -10.51 -32.12
C TYR A 564 -20.83 -10.41 -32.17
N MET A 565 -20.16 -10.89 -33.23
CA MET A 565 -18.68 -10.95 -33.28
C MET A 565 -17.96 -9.62 -33.00
N LYS A 566 -18.58 -8.48 -33.32
CA LYS A 566 -18.02 -7.15 -32.97
C LYS A 566 -17.96 -6.90 -31.45
N ARG A 567 -18.81 -7.55 -30.66
CA ARG A 567 -18.93 -7.44 -29.19
C ARG A 567 -18.21 -8.56 -28.45
N VAL A 568 -18.01 -9.71 -29.10
CA VAL A 568 -17.38 -10.90 -28.52
C VAL A 568 -15.96 -10.64 -28.05
N MET A 569 -15.08 -10.10 -28.90
CA MET A 569 -13.68 -9.87 -28.51
C MET A 569 -13.49 -8.78 -27.43
N PRO A 570 -14.23 -7.66 -27.43
CA PRO A 570 -14.26 -6.74 -26.29
C PRO A 570 -14.67 -7.42 -24.98
N PHE A 571 -15.66 -8.33 -25.02
CA PHE A 571 -16.07 -9.10 -23.85
C PHE A 571 -14.97 -10.05 -23.37
N VAL A 572 -14.30 -10.78 -24.27
CA VAL A 572 -13.14 -11.63 -23.94
C VAL A 572 -12.02 -10.82 -23.29
N ALA A 573 -11.69 -9.64 -23.82
CA ALA A 573 -10.65 -8.77 -23.27
C ALA A 573 -11.00 -8.32 -21.84
N MET A 574 -12.25 -7.92 -21.61
CA MET A 574 -12.75 -7.56 -20.29
C MET A 574 -12.69 -8.74 -19.31
N ILE A 575 -13.05 -9.94 -19.73
CA ILE A 575 -12.96 -11.15 -18.89
C ILE A 575 -11.50 -11.48 -18.56
N LYS A 576 -10.57 -11.38 -19.52
CA LYS A 576 -9.14 -11.57 -19.26
C LYS A 576 -8.60 -10.56 -18.25
N GLU A 577 -8.94 -9.28 -18.39
CA GLU A 577 -8.53 -8.24 -17.44
C GLU A 577 -9.06 -8.52 -16.03
N ASN A 578 -10.33 -8.94 -15.92
CA ASN A 578 -10.94 -9.26 -14.64
C ASN A 578 -10.40 -10.57 -14.05
N LEU A 579 -10.06 -11.57 -14.87
CA LEU A 579 -9.45 -12.83 -14.44
C LEU A 579 -8.09 -12.58 -13.77
N GLU A 580 -7.26 -11.69 -14.33
CA GLU A 580 -5.98 -11.29 -13.72
C GLU A 580 -6.17 -10.53 -12.41
N LYS A 581 -7.20 -9.69 -12.30
CA LYS A 581 -7.44 -8.84 -11.11
C LYS A 581 -8.17 -9.54 -9.97
N LYS A 582 -9.17 -10.36 -10.29
CA LYS A 582 -10.12 -10.93 -9.34
C LYS A 582 -10.00 -12.46 -9.25
N GLY A 583 -9.34 -13.13 -10.20
CA GLY A 583 -9.14 -14.57 -10.20
C GLY A 583 -10.23 -15.35 -10.96
N SER A 584 -10.24 -16.68 -10.78
CA SER A 584 -10.99 -17.61 -11.65
C SER A 584 -12.51 -17.53 -11.56
N HIS A 585 -13.08 -16.96 -10.48
CA HIS A 585 -14.53 -16.85 -10.28
C HIS A 585 -15.21 -16.00 -11.37
N VAL A 586 -14.46 -15.15 -12.07
CA VAL A 586 -14.94 -14.36 -13.21
C VAL A 586 -15.41 -15.26 -14.38
N LEU A 587 -14.96 -16.51 -14.42
CA LEU A 587 -15.35 -17.50 -15.44
C LEU A 587 -16.60 -18.31 -15.05
N ASP A 588 -17.19 -18.07 -13.88
CA ASP A 588 -18.42 -18.75 -13.49
C ASP A 588 -19.63 -18.23 -14.25
N LEU A 589 -20.52 -19.17 -14.59
CA LEU A 589 -21.70 -18.91 -15.41
C LEU A 589 -22.82 -18.22 -14.61
N GLU A 590 -22.74 -18.31 -13.29
CA GLU A 590 -23.63 -17.72 -12.31
C GLU A 590 -22.78 -17.05 -11.22
N LEU A 591 -23.29 -15.98 -10.62
CA LEU A 591 -22.63 -15.34 -9.50
C LEU A 591 -22.83 -16.15 -8.22
N GLU A 592 -21.85 -16.09 -7.31
CA GLU A 592 -21.89 -16.80 -6.02
C GLU A 592 -22.92 -16.20 -5.04
N PHE A 593 -23.47 -15.02 -5.34
CA PHE A 593 -24.48 -14.33 -4.55
C PHE A 593 -25.68 -13.87 -5.39
N ASP A 594 -26.83 -13.72 -4.73
CA ASP A 594 -28.06 -13.20 -5.36
C ASP A 594 -27.98 -11.67 -5.50
N GLU A 595 -27.70 -11.20 -6.72
CA GLU A 595 -27.64 -9.76 -7.05
C GLU A 595 -28.89 -8.99 -6.64
N GLN A 596 -30.07 -9.56 -6.90
CA GLN A 596 -31.32 -8.87 -6.64
C GLN A 596 -31.54 -8.73 -5.13
N ALA A 597 -31.20 -9.76 -4.36
CA ALA A 597 -31.26 -9.70 -2.89
C ALA A 597 -30.31 -8.63 -2.35
N VAL A 598 -29.06 -8.59 -2.80
CA VAL A 598 -28.04 -7.60 -2.36
C VAL A 598 -28.50 -6.17 -2.63
N LEU A 599 -29.02 -5.90 -3.84
CA LEU A 599 -29.55 -4.57 -4.19
C LEU A 599 -30.81 -4.22 -3.39
N ARG A 600 -31.68 -5.21 -3.11
CA ARG A 600 -32.91 -5.01 -2.34
C ARG A 600 -32.60 -4.66 -0.89
N GLU A 601 -31.64 -5.32 -0.25
CA GLU A 601 -31.23 -5.02 1.12
C GLU A 601 -30.67 -3.60 1.27
N ASN A 602 -30.10 -3.04 0.21
CA ASN A 602 -29.46 -1.72 0.23
C ASN A 602 -30.22 -0.64 -0.57
N ILE A 603 -31.47 -0.91 -0.94
CA ILE A 603 -32.24 -0.02 -1.83
C ILE A 603 -32.56 1.34 -1.21
N VAL A 604 -32.73 1.38 0.11
CA VAL A 604 -32.97 2.61 0.87
C VAL A 604 -31.74 3.52 0.78
N TYR A 605 -30.55 2.97 0.97
CA TYR A 605 -29.29 3.68 0.79
C TYR A 605 -29.14 4.20 -0.64
N LEU A 606 -29.33 3.35 -1.65
CA LEU A 606 -29.22 3.76 -3.06
C LEU A 606 -30.20 4.88 -3.42
N THR A 607 -31.44 4.79 -2.93
CA THR A 607 -32.48 5.81 -3.17
C THR A 607 -32.11 7.15 -2.53
N ASN A 608 -31.61 7.12 -1.29
CA ASN A 608 -31.17 8.31 -0.57
C ASN A 608 -29.92 8.93 -1.20
N SER A 609 -28.91 8.12 -1.52
CA SER A 609 -27.65 8.59 -2.13
C SER A 609 -27.84 9.17 -3.52
N LEU A 610 -28.74 8.63 -4.34
CA LEU A 610 -29.04 9.15 -5.67
C LEU A 610 -30.06 10.29 -5.62
N GLU A 611 -30.58 10.60 -4.42
CA GLU A 611 -31.63 11.58 -4.17
C GLU A 611 -32.86 11.36 -5.07
N LEU A 612 -33.18 10.09 -5.33
CA LEU A 612 -34.37 9.64 -6.06
C LEU A 612 -35.53 9.44 -5.09
N GLU A 613 -36.73 9.25 -5.62
CA GLU A 613 -37.91 8.94 -4.80
C GLU A 613 -38.18 7.46 -4.69
N HIS A 614 -37.97 6.71 -5.78
CA HIS A 614 -38.18 5.28 -5.79
C HIS A 614 -37.25 4.60 -6.79
N ILE A 615 -36.75 3.43 -6.40
CA ILE A 615 -35.99 2.53 -7.25
C ILE A 615 -36.78 1.24 -7.39
N GLU A 616 -37.08 0.85 -8.62
CA GLU A 616 -37.80 -0.38 -8.96
C GLU A 616 -36.78 -1.44 -9.43
N LEU A 617 -36.76 -2.61 -8.80
CA LEU A 617 -35.90 -3.72 -9.20
C LEU A 617 -36.70 -4.71 -10.06
N LYS A 618 -36.25 -4.94 -11.29
CA LYS A 618 -36.85 -5.91 -12.22
C LYS A 618 -35.82 -6.92 -12.69
N PHE A 619 -36.29 -8.10 -13.10
CA PHE A 619 -35.45 -9.00 -13.86
C PHE A 619 -35.36 -8.52 -15.31
N ALA A 620 -34.20 -8.68 -15.94
CA ALA A 620 -33.97 -8.30 -17.33
C ALA A 620 -34.97 -8.97 -18.31
N SER A 621 -35.56 -10.10 -17.92
CA SER A 621 -36.65 -10.78 -18.65
C SER A 621 -37.91 -9.92 -18.85
N GLU A 622 -38.14 -8.92 -18.00
CA GLU A 622 -39.25 -7.96 -18.09
C GLU A 622 -38.87 -6.68 -18.85
N GLY A 623 -37.61 -6.56 -19.27
CA GLY A 623 -37.12 -5.45 -20.08
C GLY A 623 -37.49 -5.57 -21.56
N ASP A 624 -37.19 -4.52 -22.31
CA ASP A 624 -37.24 -4.53 -23.77
C ASP A 624 -36.13 -5.44 -24.36
N GLU A 625 -36.21 -5.75 -25.65
CA GLU A 625 -35.23 -6.60 -26.36
C GLU A 625 -33.80 -6.12 -26.14
N LYS A 626 -33.60 -4.79 -26.06
CA LYS A 626 -32.28 -4.19 -25.82
C LYS A 626 -31.74 -4.49 -24.42
N ILE A 627 -32.55 -4.33 -23.37
CA ILE A 627 -32.16 -4.69 -22.00
C ILE A 627 -31.86 -6.18 -21.89
N LYS A 628 -32.64 -7.04 -22.56
CA LYS A 628 -32.42 -8.50 -22.59
C LYS A 628 -31.11 -8.90 -23.27
N GLU A 629 -30.74 -8.22 -24.36
CA GLU A 629 -29.50 -8.50 -25.08
C GLU A 629 -28.25 -7.89 -24.41
N ASP A 630 -28.39 -6.75 -23.71
CA ASP A 630 -27.26 -5.97 -23.19
C ASP A 630 -26.98 -6.16 -21.68
N CYS A 631 -27.98 -6.55 -20.88
CA CYS A 631 -27.82 -6.76 -19.44
C CYS A 631 -27.15 -8.11 -19.17
N CYS A 632 -26.13 -8.13 -18.31
CA CYS A 632 -25.46 -9.34 -17.88
C CYS A 632 -25.26 -9.35 -16.35
N PRO A 633 -25.14 -10.54 -15.74
CA PRO A 633 -24.77 -10.65 -14.33
C PRO A 633 -23.50 -9.83 -14.02
N GLY A 634 -23.47 -9.19 -12.86
CA GLY A 634 -22.41 -8.32 -12.38
C GLY A 634 -22.49 -6.88 -12.89
N LYS A 635 -23.31 -6.61 -13.92
CA LYS A 635 -23.45 -5.28 -14.54
C LYS A 635 -24.93 -4.96 -14.81
N PRO A 636 -25.69 -4.57 -13.78
CA PRO A 636 -27.10 -4.26 -13.94
C PRO A 636 -27.30 -3.06 -14.89
N PHE A 637 -28.42 -3.08 -15.61
CA PHE A 637 -28.81 -1.98 -16.48
C PHE A 637 -29.82 -1.07 -15.77
N CYS A 638 -29.74 0.24 -15.95
CA CYS A 638 -30.70 1.16 -15.33
C CYS A 638 -31.33 2.14 -16.33
N ILE A 639 -32.58 2.52 -16.05
CA ILE A 639 -33.33 3.53 -16.80
C ILE A 639 -33.89 4.54 -15.80
N PHE A 640 -33.52 5.81 -15.99
CA PHE A 640 -34.08 6.93 -15.25
C PHE A 640 -35.36 7.41 -15.91
N ARG A 641 -36.39 7.68 -15.09
CA ARG A 641 -37.67 8.22 -15.56
C ARG A 641 -38.16 9.36 -14.69
N ILE A 642 -38.89 10.27 -15.34
CA ILE A 642 -39.59 11.37 -14.69
C ILE A 642 -41.07 10.96 -14.68
N GLU A 643 -41.60 10.74 -13.49
CA GLU A 643 -43.04 10.53 -13.35
C GLU A 643 -43.73 11.90 -13.41
N PRO A 644 -44.78 12.06 -14.23
CA PRO A 644 -45.49 13.32 -14.35
C PRO A 644 -46.18 13.66 -13.02
N GLY A 645 -46.18 14.94 -12.68
CA GLY A 645 -46.75 15.46 -11.44
C GLY A 645 -47.46 16.78 -11.64
N VAL A 646 -48.27 17.15 -10.65
CA VAL A 646 -48.91 18.45 -10.52
C VAL A 646 -48.29 19.18 -9.33
N SER A 647 -47.76 20.37 -9.59
CA SER A 647 -47.14 21.22 -8.56
C SER A 647 -48.18 21.78 -7.60
N ILE A 648 -48.03 21.53 -6.30
CA ILE A 648 -48.85 22.07 -5.21
C ILE A 648 -47.97 22.91 -4.28
N CYS A 649 -48.50 24.02 -3.79
CA CYS A 649 -47.86 24.86 -2.77
C CYS A 649 -48.16 24.32 -1.36
N LEU A 650 -47.13 23.96 -0.59
CA LEU A 650 -47.27 23.63 0.82
C LEU A 650 -46.90 24.85 1.65
N ILE A 651 -47.83 25.31 2.49
CA ILE A 651 -47.61 26.45 3.38
C ILE A 651 -47.56 26.01 4.85
N ASN A 652 -46.70 26.65 5.63
CA ASN A 652 -46.69 26.51 7.08
C ASN A 652 -47.13 27.85 7.71
N PRO A 653 -48.31 27.91 8.35
CA PRO A 653 -48.84 29.13 8.94
C PRO A 653 -48.44 29.33 10.41
N GLN A 654 -47.65 28.44 11.03
CA GLN A 654 -47.33 28.56 12.45
C GLN A 654 -46.40 29.78 12.68
N PRO A 655 -46.73 30.66 13.64
CA PRO A 655 -45.91 31.82 13.92
C PRO A 655 -44.55 31.41 14.53
N ALA A 656 -43.53 32.22 14.25
CA ALA A 656 -42.19 32.09 14.84
C ALA A 656 -41.48 30.73 14.59
N ASN A 657 -41.81 30.03 13.50
CA ASN A 657 -41.04 28.87 13.03
C ASN A 657 -40.18 29.22 11.79
N GLY A 658 -39.14 28.42 11.52
CA GLY A 658 -38.26 28.58 10.36
C GLY A 658 -38.75 27.88 9.09
N HIS A 659 -40.02 27.45 9.04
CA HIS A 659 -40.56 26.65 7.95
C HIS A 659 -41.35 27.52 6.96
N PHE A 660 -40.90 27.58 5.71
CA PHE A 660 -41.48 28.44 4.68
C PHE A 660 -42.38 27.68 3.70
N SER A 661 -43.07 28.43 2.83
CA SER A 661 -43.83 27.86 1.72
C SER A 661 -42.90 27.16 0.71
N THR A 662 -43.21 25.92 0.35
CA THR A 662 -42.45 25.11 -0.60
C THR A 662 -43.39 24.55 -1.67
N LYS A 663 -42.94 24.50 -2.92
CA LYS A 663 -43.66 23.78 -3.98
C LYS A 663 -43.18 22.33 -4.03
N ILE A 664 -44.12 21.40 -4.08
CA ILE A 664 -43.84 19.98 -4.30
C ILE A 664 -44.64 19.48 -5.49
N GLU A 665 -44.11 18.50 -6.20
CA GLU A 665 -44.88 17.76 -7.21
C GLU A 665 -45.67 16.65 -6.51
N VAL A 666 -47.00 16.63 -6.70
CA VAL A 666 -47.86 15.50 -6.35
C VAL A 666 -48.05 14.63 -7.57
N ARG A 667 -47.97 13.32 -7.38
CA ARG A 667 -48.04 12.30 -8.43
C ARG A 667 -49.21 11.36 -8.17
N GLN A 668 -49.59 10.62 -9.21
CA GLN A 668 -50.67 9.65 -9.13
C GLN A 668 -50.35 8.55 -8.10
N GLY A 669 -51.24 8.35 -7.14
CA GLY A 669 -51.11 7.28 -6.14
C GLY A 669 -50.23 7.62 -4.95
N ASP A 670 -49.81 8.88 -4.78
CA ASP A 670 -49.09 9.28 -3.58
C ASP A 670 -49.96 9.09 -2.33
N GLY A 671 -49.32 8.69 -1.23
CA GLY A 671 -49.92 8.73 0.10
C GLY A 671 -49.41 9.91 0.92
N ARG A 672 -50.00 10.14 2.09
CA ARG A 672 -49.58 11.17 3.05
C ARG A 672 -48.07 11.14 3.31
N ASP A 673 -47.53 9.97 3.62
CA ASP A 673 -46.11 9.81 3.97
C ASP A 673 -45.18 10.18 2.81
N THR A 674 -45.58 9.87 1.58
CA THR A 674 -44.78 10.21 0.38
C THR A 674 -44.66 11.72 0.23
N ILE A 675 -45.76 12.44 0.44
CA ILE A 675 -45.79 13.90 0.43
C ILE A 675 -44.91 14.49 1.52
N ILE A 676 -45.00 13.97 2.75
CA ILE A 676 -44.18 14.44 3.86
C ILE A 676 -42.70 14.15 3.61
N ARG A 677 -42.33 12.98 3.08
CA ARG A 677 -40.94 12.67 2.71
C ARG A 677 -40.39 13.63 1.64
N ARG A 678 -41.20 14.03 0.65
CA ARG A 678 -40.79 15.07 -0.33
C ARG A 678 -40.59 16.43 0.34
N LEU A 679 -41.47 16.79 1.27
CA LEU A 679 -41.32 18.01 2.05
C LEU A 679 -40.03 18.00 2.90
N MET A 680 -39.72 16.89 3.58
CA MET A 680 -38.49 16.72 4.37
C MET A 680 -37.22 16.84 3.51
N LYS A 681 -37.23 16.33 2.27
CA LYS A 681 -36.11 16.50 1.33
C LYS A 681 -35.87 17.96 0.96
N MET A 682 -36.94 18.75 0.81
CA MET A 682 -36.85 20.18 0.52
C MET A 682 -36.53 21.01 1.76
N ASN A 683 -36.99 20.60 2.94
CA ASN A 683 -36.81 21.28 4.20
C ASN A 683 -36.10 20.37 5.23
N ARG A 684 -34.75 20.41 5.19
CA ARG A 684 -33.88 19.57 6.03
C ARG A 684 -34.02 19.80 7.56
N GLY A 685 -34.76 20.84 7.97
CA GLY A 685 -35.10 21.08 9.38
C GLY A 685 -36.10 20.08 9.96
N ILE A 686 -36.87 19.39 9.10
CA ILE A 686 -37.86 18.38 9.51
C ILE A 686 -37.16 17.01 9.55
N LYS A 687 -36.91 16.49 10.76
CA LYS A 687 -36.18 15.23 10.96
C LYS A 687 -37.06 14.01 11.20
N ASP A 688 -38.32 14.22 11.57
CA ASP A 688 -39.24 13.16 11.97
C ASP A 688 -40.57 13.32 11.23
N LEU A 689 -40.97 12.26 10.53
CA LEU A 689 -42.20 12.23 9.73
C LEU A 689 -43.46 12.27 10.64
N SER A 690 -43.38 11.68 11.83
CA SER A 690 -44.50 11.61 12.78
C SER A 690 -44.88 12.98 13.36
N LYS A 691 -43.94 13.92 13.35
CA LYS A 691 -44.12 15.30 13.83
C LYS A 691 -44.80 16.21 12.81
N VAL A 692 -45.00 15.72 11.58
CA VAL A 692 -45.63 16.52 10.51
C VAL A 692 -47.10 16.17 10.39
N LYS A 693 -47.95 17.18 10.62
CA LYS A 693 -49.40 17.11 10.37
C LYS A 693 -49.70 17.77 9.03
N LEU A 694 -50.12 16.97 8.04
CA LEU A 694 -50.51 17.42 6.72
C LEU A 694 -52.02 17.67 6.67
N MET A 695 -52.45 18.81 6.14
CA MET A 695 -53.84 19.25 6.15
C MET A 695 -54.24 19.88 4.80
N ARG A 696 -55.54 19.81 4.49
CA ARG A 696 -56.17 20.48 3.35
C ARG A 696 -57.17 21.54 3.82
N PHE A 697 -57.44 22.53 2.99
CA PHE A 697 -58.53 23.48 3.25
C PHE A 697 -59.89 22.79 3.04
N GLU A 698 -60.89 23.17 3.85
CA GLU A 698 -62.27 22.72 3.65
C GLU A 698 -62.88 23.29 2.36
N ASP A 699 -62.54 24.54 2.03
CA ASP A 699 -62.81 25.19 0.74
C ASP A 699 -61.48 25.37 -0.04
N PRO A 700 -61.22 24.55 -1.05
CA PRO A 700 -59.96 24.56 -1.81
C PRO A 700 -59.67 25.86 -2.57
N LEU A 701 -60.70 26.66 -2.89
CA LEU A 701 -60.56 27.87 -3.71
C LEU A 701 -60.51 29.14 -2.87
N ARG A 702 -61.37 29.24 -1.84
CA ARG A 702 -61.43 30.42 -0.96
C ARG A 702 -60.51 30.31 0.23
N GLY A 703 -60.27 29.10 0.75
CA GLY A 703 -59.45 28.86 1.94
C GLY A 703 -58.05 29.47 1.85
N PRO A 704 -57.25 29.16 0.81
CA PRO A 704 -55.90 29.72 0.64
C PRO A 704 -55.86 31.25 0.51
N ARG A 705 -57.00 31.89 0.16
CA ARG A 705 -57.11 33.34 -0.07
C ARG A 705 -57.57 34.11 1.17
N ARG A 706 -57.88 33.42 2.28
CA ARG A 706 -58.27 34.04 3.54
C ARG A 706 -57.03 34.37 4.37
N VAL A 707 -57.10 35.47 5.11
CA VAL A 707 -56.03 35.87 6.02
C VAL A 707 -55.97 34.87 7.20
N PRO A 708 -54.82 34.24 7.49
CA PRO A 708 -54.68 33.33 8.62
C PRO A 708 -54.94 34.04 9.95
N VAL A 709 -55.67 33.40 10.86
CA VAL A 709 -55.89 33.89 12.23
C VAL A 709 -54.84 33.27 13.15
N LEU A 710 -54.01 34.11 13.77
CA LEU A 710 -52.94 33.68 14.68
C LEU A 710 -53.50 32.86 15.86
N GLY A 711 -52.92 31.69 16.14
CA GLY A 711 -53.37 30.77 17.21
C GLY A 711 -54.57 29.90 16.84
N LYS A 712 -55.03 29.95 15.58
CA LYS A 712 -56.08 29.07 15.01
C LYS A 712 -55.61 28.46 13.69
N GLU A 713 -54.42 27.88 13.69
CA GLU A 713 -53.76 27.32 12.51
C GLU A 713 -54.57 26.15 11.92
N ASP A 714 -55.34 25.43 12.73
CA ASP A 714 -56.21 24.32 12.32
C ASP A 714 -57.60 24.75 11.81
N ALA A 715 -58.01 26.01 11.98
CA ALA A 715 -59.38 26.44 11.61
C ALA A 715 -59.63 26.36 10.09
N GLU A 716 -60.82 25.86 9.72
CA GLU A 716 -61.28 25.65 8.33
C GLU A 716 -60.38 24.73 7.49
N LYS A 717 -59.69 23.80 8.17
CA LYS A 717 -58.78 22.82 7.57
C LYS A 717 -59.08 21.44 8.13
N SER A 718 -58.99 20.44 7.27
CA SER A 718 -59.13 19.04 7.64
C SER A 718 -57.78 18.32 7.54
N PRO A 719 -57.39 17.50 8.54
CA PRO A 719 -56.17 16.69 8.45
C PRO A 719 -56.31 15.61 7.37
N ILE A 720 -55.22 15.34 6.66
CA ILE A 720 -55.14 14.25 5.69
C ILE A 720 -54.85 12.95 6.43
N LEU A 721 -55.67 11.93 6.19
CA LEU A 721 -55.59 10.64 6.86
C LEU A 721 -54.46 9.77 6.28
N ASP A 722 -54.00 8.78 7.05
CA ASP A 722 -52.88 7.92 6.64
C ASP A 722 -53.23 7.04 5.42
N GLN A 723 -54.50 6.63 5.31
CA GLN A 723 -55.03 5.86 4.18
C GLN A 723 -55.39 6.72 2.94
N ALA A 724 -55.11 8.02 2.97
CA ALA A 724 -55.46 8.92 1.88
C ALA A 724 -54.57 8.68 0.65
N VAL A 725 -55.18 8.69 -0.54
CA VAL A 725 -54.48 8.54 -1.82
C VAL A 725 -54.73 9.76 -2.70
N PHE A 726 -53.65 10.39 -3.16
CA PHE A 726 -53.71 11.51 -4.09
C PHE A 726 -53.84 11.00 -5.54
N HIS A 727 -54.73 11.63 -6.29
CA HIS A 727 -54.94 11.41 -7.72
C HIS A 727 -54.73 12.72 -8.47
N ILE A 728 -54.06 12.68 -9.61
CA ILE A 728 -53.75 13.87 -10.40
C ILE A 728 -54.49 13.84 -11.73
N ASP A 729 -54.99 15.00 -12.13
CA ASP A 729 -55.44 15.26 -13.50
C ASP A 729 -54.41 16.18 -14.17
N LEU A 730 -53.58 15.58 -15.03
CA LEU A 730 -52.53 16.30 -15.76
C LEU A 730 -53.08 17.31 -16.78
N ALA A 731 -54.27 17.05 -17.34
CA ALA A 731 -54.87 17.94 -18.33
C ALA A 731 -55.43 19.21 -17.67
N GLN A 732 -56.04 19.06 -16.49
CA GLN A 732 -56.61 20.19 -15.74
C GLN A 732 -55.66 20.78 -14.69
N LYS A 733 -54.49 20.17 -14.47
CA LYS A 733 -53.53 20.48 -13.39
C LYS A 733 -54.22 20.52 -12.02
N ARG A 734 -55.09 19.54 -11.76
CA ARG A 734 -55.82 19.40 -10.50
C ARG A 734 -55.35 18.19 -9.73
N VAL A 735 -55.48 18.26 -8.42
CA VAL A 735 -55.21 17.15 -7.53
C VAL A 735 -56.46 16.85 -6.72
N GLN A 736 -56.81 15.58 -6.67
CA GLN A 736 -57.93 15.04 -5.92
C GLN A 736 -57.39 14.11 -4.84
N LEU A 737 -58.08 14.04 -3.72
CA LEU A 737 -57.73 13.19 -2.58
C LEU A 737 -58.89 12.23 -2.33
N THR A 738 -58.60 10.93 -2.34
CA THR A 738 -59.56 9.90 -1.97
C THR A 738 -59.32 9.46 -0.54
N GLU A 739 -60.32 9.68 0.33
CA GLU A 739 -60.31 9.31 1.75
C GLU A 739 -61.64 8.62 2.09
N ASN A 740 -61.59 7.44 2.71
CA ASN A 740 -62.78 6.67 3.11
C ASN A 740 -63.81 6.46 1.96
N GLY A 741 -63.34 6.32 0.72
CA GLY A 741 -64.17 6.12 -0.47
C GLY A 741 -64.80 7.38 -1.06
N GLN A 742 -64.54 8.57 -0.51
CA GLN A 742 -64.94 9.85 -1.09
C GLN A 742 -63.75 10.56 -1.72
N THR A 743 -63.93 11.05 -2.95
CA THR A 743 -62.91 11.82 -3.68
C THR A 743 -63.23 13.30 -3.60
N THR A 744 -62.29 14.11 -3.12
CA THR A 744 -62.42 15.57 -2.94
C THR A 744 -61.31 16.31 -3.67
N ASP A 745 -61.61 17.47 -4.27
CA ASP A 745 -60.59 18.35 -4.86
C ASP A 745 -59.85 19.08 -3.73
N ILE A 746 -58.52 19.13 -3.77
CA ILE A 746 -57.71 19.80 -2.73
C ILE A 746 -57.17 21.16 -3.18
N GLY A 747 -57.41 21.57 -4.43
CA GLY A 747 -56.92 22.83 -4.98
C GLY A 747 -55.41 22.81 -5.25
N ASP A 748 -54.78 23.98 -5.16
CA ASP A 748 -53.35 24.19 -5.47
C ASP A 748 -52.47 24.37 -4.22
N THR A 749 -53.07 24.32 -3.03
CA THR A 749 -52.40 24.66 -1.76
C THR A 749 -52.75 23.67 -0.64
N LEU A 750 -51.72 23.09 -0.02
CA LEU A 750 -51.81 22.27 1.19
C LEU A 750 -51.14 22.97 2.38
N VAL A 751 -51.51 22.57 3.58
CA VAL A 751 -50.96 23.11 4.83
C VAL A 751 -50.19 22.02 5.56
N TYR A 752 -49.00 22.34 6.06
CA TYR A 752 -48.25 21.45 6.94
C TYR A 752 -47.89 22.16 8.24
N LEU A 753 -48.03 21.44 9.35
CA LEU A 753 -47.59 21.87 10.68
C LEU A 753 -46.51 20.91 11.18
N VAL A 754 -45.50 21.45 11.86
CA VAL A 754 -44.40 20.68 12.46
C VAL A 754 -44.49 20.90 13.97
N ASN A 755 -44.65 19.80 14.72
CA ASN A 755 -44.80 19.80 16.18
C ASN A 755 -43.52 19.39 16.92
#